data_AF-A0A2C9K3D9-F1
#
_entry.id   AF-A0A2C9K3D9-F1
#
_cell.length_a   1.000
_cell.length_b   1.000
_cell.length_c   1.000
_cell.angle_alpha   90.00
_cell.angle_beta   90.00
_cell.angle_gamma   90.00
#
_symmetry.space_group_name_H-M   'P 1'
#
loop_
_entity.id
_entity.type
_entity.pdbx_description
1 polymer ?
#
loop_
_entity_poly.entity_id
_entity_poly.type
_entity_poly.pdbx_seq_one_letter_code
_entity_poly.pdbx_strand_id
1 'polypeptide(L)'
;MLILKTFTLLVFIYILSLSGILIFLKGFLLSRSVVESKSECLVEFALRAEDNHTHHAKGCWMHSRFKRAIIVLIDALKYDFMEYNETLGIDEIQNIHFKNKLTILHQLKTKKPLNSRLYKFIADPPTTTMQRLKGLTTGSLPTFVDAGANFKSYHITEDNILEQLVQQNKKIKFFGDDTWLGLFPDQFHQSFGFPSFNIQDLHSVDDGILANIYSEMKKSDWDVIIAHFLGVDHCGHRFGPNFPAMRDKLLQMNAMLSNITQLMQDDTILFVMGDHGMTNTGDHGGDSVAELEAGLFIYSPTQIASSQQKDDNTVKQVDFVPTISLLLGLPIPFSNLGMVITDLFTHCPWWSTATNDIRQAYHKIKALRMNAYQISSYLSAYQSQASDLPENELRALQQLFTNTEQEIQKYITMMAKDGVKSDTLSKFQSLENSYRTFIRDTRHICENVWAKFDLKWMLIGILTLALGVAQSLYLWASWSNDETSLPTSAKFLLGGSLAYLICIAVHLFIFPTSVPLMPVTLAALLIVANFVCVKSFMPEMFVVKRYFTLVNVVSSVLFIMNCCIYFSNSFVVNEDEISMFLLQTLVCIFSASIILSKKSLGGKTEHSKYSKKSKSSFDIMQVVLHPKTVCFFVCLSLCALLRLSSSFIPCREEQVYCRNSVFPQPLASLEGATKNKRYIFSIVSLAVMVYASRRWLKHFGNLNGTSPGVVAMLYGPPLAALFTCLHWALQGLSDLVSDSFTPWQLALMAQAVYVVLLVSIVTLTVWPLLIFMIPSKANSALYLSHKGDLQHIIPTIYNQLKVNFQQSHNEKDSERSPIIYGLGSAYSASICAYLVLFGLLLTLLLSDGTAPSITLGILVLYLCLELYSAAIVSNSKHEEDMSSPRWAGLVLFNLLSTVFFYTTGHQATVPSIRFEAGYVGFYGDLKSFILPGFLVWLNTFAGPVFFSLAGPLVIFWPLLFSGLASWMINKKSEQVKEKTSWQGDFSIFNNGIKLNKHLFSLVCGTIFITSLKLLFATCAAALHRRHLMVWKIFAPRLVYESALFVTVTACMFVVCLFVHRVDRALIRFVKHIHPDKDS
;
A
#
# COMPACT_ATOMS: atom_id res chain seq x y z
N MET A 1 18.50 18.27 28.97
CA MET A 1 19.29 17.02 29.00
C MET A 1 18.42 15.75 29.04
N LEU A 2 17.39 15.65 29.90
CA LEU A 2 16.53 14.45 30.00
C LEU A 2 15.81 14.07 28.68
N ILE A 3 15.18 15.04 28.01
CA ILE A 3 14.48 14.85 26.72
C ILE A 3 15.40 14.26 25.64
N LEU A 4 16.64 14.74 25.55
CA LEU A 4 17.61 14.25 24.56
C LEU A 4 17.98 12.78 24.84
N LYS A 5 18.17 12.42 26.11
CA LYS A 5 18.48 11.05 26.52
C LYS A 5 17.34 10.08 26.22
N THR A 6 16.09 10.44 26.57
CA THR A 6 14.91 9.61 26.31
C THR A 6 14.62 9.49 24.81
N PHE A 7 14.78 10.57 24.04
CA PHE A 7 14.60 10.52 22.59
C PHE A 7 15.65 9.65 21.89
N THR A 8 16.93 9.77 22.30
CA THR A 8 18.01 8.92 21.75
C THR A 8 17.73 7.43 22.00
N LEU A 9 17.20 7.10 23.17
CA LEU A 9 16.82 5.72 23.50
C LEU A 9 15.67 5.21 22.62
N LEU A 10 14.64 6.02 22.37
CA LEU A 10 13.53 5.66 21.48
C LEU A 10 14.03 5.42 20.04
N VAL A 11 14.92 6.28 19.54
CA VAL A 11 15.54 6.12 18.21
C VAL A 11 16.37 4.84 18.15
N PHE A 12 17.11 4.50 19.20
CA PHE A 12 17.89 3.27 19.27
C PHE A 12 17.01 2.01 19.14
N ILE A 13 15.92 1.92 19.91
CA ILE A 13 14.99 0.77 19.85
C ILE A 13 14.36 0.68 18.47
N TYR A 14 13.97 1.83 17.89
CA TYR A 14 13.43 1.89 16.54
C TYR A 14 14.41 1.34 15.51
N ILE A 15 15.68 1.77 15.55
CA ILE A 15 16.74 1.28 14.65
C ILE A 15 16.97 -0.23 14.84
N LEU A 16 16.95 -0.72 16.08
CA LEU A 16 17.11 -2.14 16.36
C LEU A 16 16.00 -2.97 15.71
N SER A 17 14.73 -2.62 15.90
CA SER A 17 13.60 -3.30 15.24
C SER A 17 13.65 -3.15 13.71
N LEU A 18 14.01 -1.97 13.21
CA LEU A 18 14.16 -1.71 11.77
C LEU A 18 15.27 -2.58 11.15
N SER A 19 16.40 -2.73 11.84
CA SER A 19 17.50 -3.59 11.37
C SER A 19 17.06 -5.05 11.30
N GLY A 20 16.28 -5.53 12.26
CA GLY A 20 15.77 -6.90 12.27
C GLY A 20 14.88 -7.22 11.08
N ILE A 21 13.95 -6.31 10.73
CA ILE A 21 13.10 -6.50 9.55
C ILE A 21 13.89 -6.40 8.24
N LEU A 22 14.86 -5.49 8.11
CA LEU A 22 15.71 -5.39 6.92
C LEU A 22 16.56 -6.64 6.71
N ILE A 23 17.12 -7.19 7.79
CA ILE A 23 17.87 -8.46 7.75
C ILE A 23 16.96 -9.63 7.37
N PHE A 24 15.73 -9.67 7.91
CA PHE A 24 14.75 -10.68 7.53
C PHE A 24 14.42 -10.60 6.04
N LEU A 25 14.09 -9.41 5.54
CA LEU A 25 13.75 -9.18 4.13
C LEU A 25 14.89 -9.56 3.19
N LYS A 26 16.16 -9.34 3.59
CA LYS A 26 17.33 -9.83 2.85
C LYS A 26 17.32 -11.35 2.64
N GLY A 27 16.87 -12.12 3.63
CA GLY A 27 16.74 -13.58 3.49
C GLY A 27 15.41 -14.04 2.92
N PHE A 28 14.36 -13.23 3.05
CA PHE A 28 12.99 -13.58 2.66
C PHE A 28 12.68 -13.27 1.18
N LEU A 29 13.21 -12.16 0.65
CA LEU A 29 12.96 -11.79 -0.75
C LEU A 29 13.86 -12.63 -1.68
N LEU A 30 13.23 -13.25 -2.68
CA LEU A 30 13.89 -14.15 -3.62
C LEU A 30 14.86 -13.40 -4.54
N SER A 31 16.15 -13.68 -4.44
CA SER A 31 17.16 -13.19 -5.39
C SER A 31 17.65 -14.34 -6.27
N ARG A 32 17.56 -14.20 -7.59
CA ARG A 32 18.22 -15.10 -8.56
C ARG A 32 19.58 -14.53 -8.93
N SER A 33 20.59 -15.39 -9.05
CA SER A 33 21.86 -15.00 -9.68
C SER A 33 21.64 -14.81 -11.19
N VAL A 34 21.90 -13.61 -11.69
CA VAL A 34 21.81 -13.31 -13.11
C VAL A 34 23.07 -13.83 -13.81
N VAL A 35 22.89 -14.63 -14.88
CA VAL A 35 23.99 -15.07 -15.75
C VAL A 35 24.12 -14.10 -16.91
N GLU A 36 25.22 -13.34 -16.96
CA GLU A 36 25.45 -12.29 -17.97
C GLU A 36 25.97 -12.80 -19.32
N SER A 37 26.01 -14.12 -19.52
CA SER A 37 26.38 -14.73 -20.80
C SER A 37 25.33 -14.43 -21.87
N LYS A 38 25.78 -14.35 -23.13
CA LYS A 38 24.94 -14.08 -24.29
C LYS A 38 24.98 -15.26 -25.26
N SER A 39 23.87 -15.49 -25.95
CA SER A 39 23.82 -16.48 -27.02
C SER A 39 24.55 -15.95 -28.25
N GLU A 40 25.36 -16.82 -28.87
CA GLU A 40 26.18 -16.45 -30.03
C GLU A 40 25.78 -17.24 -31.30
N CYS A 41 26.16 -16.69 -32.45
CA CYS A 41 25.96 -17.29 -33.77
C CYS A 41 27.02 -18.31 -34.19
N LEU A 42 27.78 -18.85 -33.23
CA LEU A 42 28.86 -19.80 -33.49
C LEU A 42 28.41 -21.26 -33.49
N VAL A 43 27.20 -21.56 -33.01
CA VAL A 43 26.74 -22.94 -32.90
C VAL A 43 26.14 -23.42 -34.22
N GLU A 44 26.88 -24.29 -34.91
CA GLU A 44 26.55 -24.81 -36.24
C GLU A 44 25.45 -25.91 -36.16
N PHE A 45 24.21 -25.53 -35.81
CA PHE A 45 23.05 -26.44 -35.76
C PHE A 45 22.47 -26.78 -37.12
N ALA A 46 22.73 -25.92 -38.10
CA ALA A 46 22.48 -26.25 -39.47
C ALA A 46 23.57 -27.24 -39.88
N LEU A 47 23.19 -28.49 -40.17
CA LEU A 47 23.74 -29.13 -41.37
C LEU A 47 23.79 -28.01 -42.41
N ARG A 48 24.97 -27.57 -42.84
CA ARG A 48 25.11 -26.62 -43.94
C ARG A 48 24.34 -27.24 -45.09
N ALA A 49 23.09 -26.85 -45.27
CA ALA A 49 22.38 -27.16 -46.48
C ALA A 49 23.19 -26.44 -47.55
N GLU A 50 23.73 -27.17 -48.51
CA GLU A 50 24.46 -26.61 -49.66
C GLU A 50 23.58 -25.60 -50.45
N ASP A 51 22.29 -25.53 -50.11
CA ASP A 51 21.22 -24.66 -50.59
C ASP A 51 21.38 -23.16 -50.23
N ASN A 52 22.52 -22.74 -49.68
CA ASN A 52 22.81 -21.34 -49.31
C ASN A 52 22.71 -20.37 -50.50
N HIS A 53 22.76 -20.87 -51.74
CA HIS A 53 22.70 -20.06 -52.96
C HIS A 53 21.29 -19.85 -53.53
N THR A 54 20.28 -20.61 -53.11
CA THR A 54 18.95 -20.61 -53.76
C THR A 54 17.85 -19.88 -52.99
N HIS A 55 18.03 -19.58 -51.69
CA HIS A 55 16.88 -19.25 -50.83
C HIS A 55 16.83 -17.85 -50.21
N HIS A 56 17.80 -16.95 -50.48
CA HIS A 56 17.82 -15.52 -50.09
C HIS A 56 17.51 -15.15 -48.60
N ALA A 57 17.30 -16.13 -47.71
CA ALA A 57 16.98 -15.93 -46.30
C ALA A 57 18.21 -16.23 -45.42
N LYS A 58 18.84 -15.18 -44.90
CA LYS A 58 19.96 -15.30 -43.96
C LYS A 58 19.42 -15.46 -42.54
N GLY A 59 19.96 -16.41 -41.78
CA GLY A 59 19.63 -16.63 -40.37
C GLY A 59 20.72 -17.47 -39.72
N CYS A 60 20.94 -17.25 -38.42
CA CYS A 60 22.11 -17.73 -37.71
C CYS A 60 21.87 -19.10 -37.05
N TRP A 61 20.79 -19.28 -36.28
CA TRP A 61 20.43 -20.60 -35.74
C TRP A 61 19.49 -21.37 -36.69
N MET A 62 18.54 -20.67 -37.29
CA MET A 62 17.64 -21.22 -38.30
C MET A 62 17.43 -20.23 -39.45
N HIS A 63 17.07 -20.71 -40.63
CA HIS A 63 16.65 -19.84 -41.73
C HIS A 63 15.52 -18.93 -41.26
N SER A 64 15.73 -17.63 -41.42
CA SER A 64 14.74 -16.62 -41.10
C SER A 64 13.50 -16.83 -41.98
N ARG A 65 12.33 -16.93 -41.36
CA ARG A 65 11.07 -17.06 -42.07
C ARG A 65 10.51 -15.69 -42.47
N PHE A 66 10.73 -14.71 -41.61
CA PHE A 66 10.26 -13.34 -41.80
C PHE A 66 11.45 -12.39 -41.70
N LYS A 67 11.57 -11.47 -42.66
CA LYS A 67 12.62 -10.46 -42.62
C LYS A 67 12.31 -9.37 -41.60
N ARG A 68 11.01 -9.12 -41.37
CA ARG A 68 10.49 -8.05 -40.54
C ARG A 68 9.48 -8.54 -39.51
N ALA A 69 9.43 -7.86 -38.37
CA ALA A 69 8.40 -8.07 -37.36
C ALA A 69 7.80 -6.74 -36.88
N ILE A 70 6.50 -6.76 -36.57
CA ILE A 70 5.79 -5.68 -35.89
C ILE A 70 5.27 -6.27 -34.58
N ILE A 71 5.66 -5.65 -33.47
CA ILE A 71 5.24 -6.02 -32.12
C ILE A 71 4.37 -4.89 -31.60
N VAL A 72 3.08 -5.16 -31.46
CA VAL A 72 2.11 -4.24 -30.86
C VAL A 72 1.78 -4.77 -29.48
N LEU A 73 2.24 -4.05 -28.46
CA LEU A 73 1.91 -4.28 -27.07
C LEU A 73 0.79 -3.30 -26.69
N ILE A 74 -0.36 -3.81 -26.27
CA ILE A 74 -1.44 -3.00 -25.72
C ILE A 74 -1.51 -3.35 -24.24
N ASP A 75 -1.12 -2.40 -23.40
CA ASP A 75 -1.05 -2.58 -21.94
C ASP A 75 -2.42 -3.01 -21.39
N ALA A 76 -2.41 -4.00 -20.51
CA ALA A 76 -3.58 -4.66 -19.92
C ALA A 76 -4.59 -5.25 -20.92
N LEU A 77 -4.17 -5.63 -22.14
CA LEU A 77 -5.03 -6.28 -23.13
C LEU A 77 -5.38 -7.73 -22.73
N LYS A 78 -6.51 -7.88 -22.05
CA LYS A 78 -7.09 -9.17 -21.67
C LYS A 78 -7.47 -10.04 -22.87
N TYR A 79 -7.37 -11.36 -22.69
CA TYR A 79 -7.83 -12.33 -23.69
C TYR A 79 -9.33 -12.14 -24.04
N ASP A 80 -10.16 -11.84 -23.04
CA ASP A 80 -11.59 -11.69 -23.21
C ASP A 80 -12.00 -10.42 -23.97
N PHE A 81 -11.11 -9.45 -24.15
CA PHE A 81 -11.30 -8.27 -25.02
C PHE A 81 -11.09 -8.63 -26.50
N MET A 82 -10.26 -9.65 -26.76
CA MET A 82 -9.90 -10.11 -28.11
C MET A 82 -10.86 -11.19 -28.64
N GLU A 83 -11.51 -11.92 -27.74
CA GLU A 83 -12.47 -12.96 -28.08
C GLU A 83 -13.76 -12.36 -28.65
N TYR A 84 -14.18 -12.89 -29.81
CA TYR A 84 -15.44 -12.53 -30.45
C TYR A 84 -16.52 -13.54 -30.10
N ASN A 85 -17.61 -13.06 -29.51
CA ASN A 85 -18.75 -13.89 -29.15
C ASN A 85 -19.93 -13.64 -30.10
N GLU A 86 -20.24 -14.63 -30.94
CA GLU A 86 -21.35 -14.61 -31.91
C GLU A 86 -22.74 -14.75 -31.26
N THR A 87 -22.82 -15.23 -30.01
CA THR A 87 -24.08 -15.47 -29.28
C THR A 87 -24.66 -14.24 -28.61
N LEU A 88 -23.91 -13.13 -28.52
CA LEU A 88 -24.36 -11.92 -27.83
C LEU A 88 -25.41 -11.16 -28.65
N GLY A 89 -26.49 -10.74 -27.99
CA GLY A 89 -27.51 -9.88 -28.58
C GLY A 89 -27.05 -8.43 -28.76
N ILE A 90 -27.77 -7.65 -29.57
CA ILE A 90 -27.46 -6.22 -29.83
C ILE A 90 -27.43 -5.41 -28.52
N ASP A 91 -28.39 -5.66 -27.62
CA ASP A 91 -28.49 -4.95 -26.34
C ASP A 91 -27.31 -5.29 -25.39
N GLU A 92 -26.84 -6.55 -25.39
CA GLU A 92 -25.70 -6.96 -24.58
C GLU A 92 -24.39 -6.36 -25.09
N ILE A 93 -24.22 -6.23 -26.41
CA ILE A 93 -23.06 -5.59 -27.04
C ILE A 93 -23.02 -4.08 -26.73
N GLN A 94 -24.17 -3.45 -26.49
CA GLN A 94 -24.26 -2.05 -26.07
C GLN A 94 -23.95 -1.89 -24.58
N ASN A 95 -24.37 -2.83 -23.72
CA ASN A 95 -24.18 -2.77 -22.28
C ASN A 95 -22.79 -3.26 -21.81
N ILE A 96 -22.12 -4.12 -22.58
CA ILE A 96 -20.76 -4.59 -22.31
C ILE A 96 -19.78 -3.84 -23.22
N HIS A 97 -19.11 -2.85 -22.67
CA HIS A 97 -18.32 -1.88 -23.42
C HIS A 97 -17.06 -2.48 -24.07
N PHE A 98 -16.51 -3.56 -23.52
CA PHE A 98 -15.27 -4.16 -24.03
C PHE A 98 -15.46 -5.33 -25.01
N LYS A 99 -16.64 -5.97 -25.05
CA LYS A 99 -16.88 -7.15 -25.89
C LYS A 99 -17.11 -6.79 -27.37
N ASN A 100 -16.60 -7.63 -28.27
CA ASN A 100 -16.76 -7.53 -29.72
C ASN A 100 -16.31 -6.18 -30.34
N LYS A 101 -15.31 -5.51 -29.75
CA LYS A 101 -14.78 -4.23 -30.28
C LYS A 101 -13.57 -4.41 -31.21
N LEU A 102 -12.75 -5.45 -30.99
CA LEU A 102 -11.60 -5.82 -31.83
C LEU A 102 -11.98 -6.74 -33.01
N THR A 103 -12.99 -6.32 -33.77
CA THR A 103 -13.57 -7.10 -34.90
C THR A 103 -12.57 -7.55 -35.97
N ILE A 104 -11.50 -6.78 -36.20
CA ILE A 104 -10.45 -7.12 -37.18
C ILE A 104 -9.80 -8.48 -36.89
N LEU A 105 -9.63 -8.84 -35.61
CA LEU A 105 -9.04 -10.11 -35.20
C LEU A 105 -9.90 -11.29 -35.63
N HIS A 106 -11.21 -11.19 -35.39
CA HIS A 106 -12.19 -12.20 -35.81
C HIS A 106 -12.26 -12.28 -37.34
N GLN A 107 -12.31 -11.13 -38.04
CA GLN A 107 -12.33 -11.11 -39.50
C GLN A 107 -11.12 -11.82 -40.11
N LEU A 108 -9.92 -11.59 -39.58
CA LEU A 108 -8.69 -12.26 -40.04
C LEU A 108 -8.70 -13.75 -39.70
N LYS A 109 -9.14 -14.14 -38.50
CA LYS A 109 -9.27 -15.54 -38.09
C LYS A 109 -10.23 -16.33 -38.99
N THR A 110 -11.35 -15.72 -39.37
CA THR A 110 -12.35 -16.36 -40.23
C THR A 110 -11.96 -16.36 -41.71
N LYS A 111 -11.41 -15.25 -42.24
CA LYS A 111 -11.06 -15.14 -43.67
C LYS A 111 -9.71 -15.79 -44.01
N LYS A 112 -8.73 -15.76 -43.10
CA LYS A 112 -7.38 -16.28 -43.31
C LYS A 112 -6.93 -17.19 -42.14
N PRO A 113 -7.62 -18.32 -41.88
CA PRO A 113 -7.38 -19.15 -40.70
C PRO A 113 -5.99 -19.80 -40.62
N LEU A 114 -5.26 -19.90 -41.73
CA LEU A 114 -3.88 -20.43 -41.75
C LEU A 114 -2.81 -19.34 -41.58
N ASN A 115 -3.22 -18.07 -41.64
CA ASN A 115 -2.36 -16.90 -41.54
C ASN A 115 -2.45 -16.20 -40.18
N SER A 116 -3.40 -16.60 -39.35
CA SER A 116 -3.67 -15.98 -38.05
C SER A 116 -3.80 -17.00 -36.92
N ARG A 117 -3.40 -16.60 -35.72
CA ARG A 117 -3.60 -17.36 -34.48
C ARG A 117 -4.02 -16.45 -33.33
N LEU A 118 -4.87 -16.94 -32.44
CA LEU A 118 -5.25 -16.28 -31.20
C LEU A 118 -5.01 -17.23 -30.02
N TYR A 119 -4.20 -16.82 -29.06
CA TYR A 119 -3.84 -17.60 -27.87
C TYR A 119 -4.25 -16.87 -26.60
N LYS A 120 -4.64 -17.64 -25.58
CA LYS A 120 -4.63 -17.16 -24.20
C LYS A 120 -3.16 -17.08 -23.77
N PHE A 121 -2.70 -15.89 -23.39
CA PHE A 121 -1.29 -15.56 -23.17
C PHE A 121 -1.03 -15.34 -21.69
N ILE A 122 -0.64 -16.40 -20.99
CA ILE A 122 -0.58 -16.42 -19.53
C ILE A 122 0.66 -15.67 -19.05
N ALA A 123 0.43 -14.57 -18.34
CA ALA A 123 1.46 -13.85 -17.62
C ALA A 123 1.88 -14.62 -16.35
N ASP A 124 3.16 -14.53 -15.97
CA ASP A 124 3.62 -14.99 -14.65
C ASP A 124 3.40 -13.84 -13.63
N PRO A 125 3.15 -14.08 -12.33
CA PRO A 125 3.11 -13.01 -11.34
C PRO A 125 4.53 -12.52 -10.95
N PRO A 126 4.71 -11.26 -10.50
CA PRO A 126 3.71 -10.20 -10.43
C PRO A 126 3.39 -9.62 -11.81
N THR A 127 2.10 -9.34 -12.05
CA THR A 127 1.53 -8.81 -13.31
C THR A 127 1.67 -7.29 -13.40
N THR A 128 2.89 -6.78 -13.19
CA THR A 128 3.23 -5.36 -13.35
C THR A 128 3.97 -5.14 -14.67
N THR A 129 3.63 -4.10 -15.42
CA THR A 129 4.13 -3.80 -16.78
C THR A 129 5.62 -4.04 -16.93
N MET A 130 6.45 -3.38 -16.13
CA MET A 130 7.90 -3.51 -16.20
C MET A 130 8.41 -4.95 -16.01
N GLN A 131 7.82 -5.72 -15.09
CA GLN A 131 8.21 -7.12 -14.87
C GLN A 131 7.81 -8.00 -16.06
N ARG A 132 6.70 -7.66 -16.70
CA ARG A 132 6.25 -8.34 -17.93
C ARG A 132 7.14 -7.98 -19.12
N LEU A 133 7.52 -6.72 -19.28
CA LEU A 133 8.47 -6.28 -20.32
C LEU A 133 9.81 -7.03 -20.23
N LYS A 134 10.35 -7.22 -19.02
CA LYS A 134 11.54 -8.05 -18.80
C LYS A 134 11.29 -9.49 -19.29
N GLY A 135 10.23 -10.15 -18.81
CA GLY A 135 9.90 -11.53 -19.24
C GLY A 135 9.66 -11.68 -20.76
N LEU A 136 9.01 -10.70 -21.39
CA LEU A 136 8.70 -10.67 -22.83
C LEU A 136 9.93 -10.41 -23.71
N THR A 137 11.07 -9.99 -23.14
CA THR A 137 12.30 -9.70 -23.91
C THR A 137 13.42 -10.67 -23.61
N THR A 138 13.49 -11.24 -22.40
CA THR A 138 14.53 -12.21 -21.98
C THR A 138 14.06 -13.66 -22.04
N GLY A 139 12.75 -13.91 -21.92
CA GLY A 139 12.19 -15.26 -21.74
C GLY A 139 12.52 -15.87 -20.37
N SER A 140 13.00 -15.05 -19.42
CA SER A 140 13.35 -15.46 -18.06
C SER A 140 12.18 -15.29 -17.09
N LEU A 141 12.26 -15.97 -15.94
CA LEU A 141 11.24 -15.86 -14.89
C LEU A 141 11.48 -14.58 -14.07
N PRO A 142 10.45 -13.76 -13.81
CA PRO A 142 10.55 -12.53 -13.02
C PRO A 142 10.69 -12.84 -11.53
N THR A 143 11.41 -11.99 -10.79
CA THR A 143 11.55 -12.12 -9.32
C THR A 143 11.00 -10.90 -8.58
N PHE A 144 10.44 -11.08 -7.39
CA PHE A 144 9.90 -9.97 -6.58
C PHE A 144 10.96 -8.96 -6.10
N VAL A 145 12.23 -9.38 -5.97
CA VAL A 145 13.33 -8.45 -5.63
C VAL A 145 13.53 -7.42 -6.74
N ASP A 146 13.36 -7.82 -8.00
CA ASP A 146 13.47 -6.91 -9.13
C ASP A 146 12.45 -5.76 -8.94
N ALA A 147 11.18 -6.06 -8.65
CA ALA A 147 10.13 -5.04 -8.43
C ALA A 147 10.49 -3.96 -7.39
N GLY A 148 11.21 -4.30 -6.31
CA GLY A 148 11.63 -3.36 -5.26
C GLY A 148 12.98 -2.67 -5.51
N ALA A 149 13.93 -3.34 -6.16
CA ALA A 149 15.22 -2.78 -6.55
C ALA A 149 15.11 -1.76 -7.70
N ASN A 150 14.01 -1.83 -8.45
CA ASN A 150 13.72 -0.99 -9.61
C ASN A 150 13.62 0.51 -9.33
N PHE A 151 13.51 0.98 -8.08
CA PHE A 151 13.50 2.44 -7.81
C PHE A 151 14.87 3.14 -7.98
N LYS A 152 15.94 2.43 -8.36
CA LYS A 152 17.31 3.01 -8.48
C LYS A 152 18.02 2.87 -9.84
N SER A 153 17.68 1.90 -10.69
CA SER A 153 18.18 1.79 -12.07
C SER A 153 17.45 0.66 -12.82
N TYR A 154 16.81 0.97 -13.95
CA TYR A 154 15.93 0.05 -14.68
C TYR A 154 16.62 -0.76 -15.79
N HIS A 155 17.93 -0.58 -16.01
CA HIS A 155 18.63 -1.19 -17.15
C HIS A 155 18.68 -2.72 -17.06
N ILE A 156 18.18 -3.41 -18.09
CA ILE A 156 18.27 -4.86 -18.22
C ILE A 156 19.63 -5.23 -18.83
N THR A 157 20.48 -5.87 -18.03
CA THR A 157 21.80 -6.39 -18.48
C THR A 157 21.76 -7.83 -18.97
N GLU A 158 20.68 -8.57 -18.67
CA GLU A 158 20.43 -9.93 -19.17
C GLU A 158 20.36 -9.95 -20.70
N ASP A 159 20.87 -11.03 -21.30
CA ASP A 159 20.69 -11.28 -22.73
C ASP A 159 19.20 -11.27 -23.09
N ASN A 160 18.86 -10.54 -24.15
CA ASN A 160 17.49 -10.25 -24.52
C ASN A 160 17.36 -10.08 -26.04
N ILE A 161 16.13 -10.20 -26.55
CA ILE A 161 15.86 -10.24 -27.99
C ILE A 161 16.22 -8.93 -28.71
N LEU A 162 16.11 -7.78 -28.03
CA LEU A 162 16.44 -6.47 -28.61
C LEU A 162 17.95 -6.37 -28.83
N GLU A 163 18.74 -6.80 -27.85
CA GLU A 163 20.19 -6.83 -28.00
C GLU A 163 20.61 -7.83 -29.10
N GLN A 164 19.99 -9.02 -29.15
CA GLN A 164 20.25 -10.00 -30.20
C GLN A 164 19.95 -9.46 -31.61
N LEU A 165 18.90 -8.65 -31.76
CA LEU A 165 18.61 -7.93 -33.01
C LEU A 165 19.72 -6.93 -33.36
N VAL A 166 20.12 -6.08 -32.41
CA VAL A 166 21.18 -5.07 -32.63
C VAL A 166 22.51 -5.72 -33.01
N GLN A 167 22.89 -6.80 -32.34
CA GLN A 167 24.12 -7.56 -32.64
C GLN A 167 24.13 -8.14 -34.06
N GLN A 168 22.96 -8.43 -34.65
CA GLN A 168 22.81 -8.87 -36.03
C GLN A 168 22.60 -7.72 -37.02
N ASN A 169 22.92 -6.48 -36.61
CA ASN A 169 22.74 -5.24 -37.39
C ASN A 169 21.30 -4.98 -37.84
N LYS A 170 20.32 -5.45 -37.06
CA LYS A 170 18.89 -5.20 -37.31
C LYS A 170 18.48 -3.85 -36.74
N LYS A 171 17.66 -3.10 -37.48
CA LYS A 171 17.18 -1.77 -37.08
C LYS A 171 15.84 -1.87 -36.35
N ILE A 172 15.82 -1.43 -35.10
CA ILE A 172 14.61 -1.41 -34.26
C ILE A 172 14.06 0.02 -34.20
N LYS A 173 12.79 0.21 -34.55
CA LYS A 173 12.04 1.46 -34.33
C LYS A 173 11.03 1.28 -33.21
N PHE A 174 11.12 2.13 -32.20
CA PHE A 174 10.26 2.06 -31.03
C PHE A 174 9.30 3.25 -30.94
N PHE A 175 8.05 2.98 -30.59
CA PHE A 175 7.00 3.95 -30.31
C PHE A 175 6.31 3.53 -29.02
N GLY A 176 6.19 4.42 -28.05
CA GLY A 176 5.55 4.07 -26.79
C GLY A 176 6.12 4.87 -25.65
N ASP A 177 6.10 4.30 -24.46
CA ASP A 177 6.42 5.04 -23.26
C ASP A 177 7.91 4.99 -22.87
N ASP A 178 8.30 5.89 -21.97
CA ASP A 178 9.66 6.10 -21.49
C ASP A 178 10.23 4.95 -20.63
N THR A 179 9.40 4.01 -20.15
CA THR A 179 9.85 2.81 -19.44
C THR A 179 10.78 1.97 -20.32
N TRP A 180 10.46 1.81 -21.62
CA TRP A 180 11.32 1.07 -22.55
C TRP A 180 12.68 1.74 -22.75
N LEU A 181 12.72 3.07 -22.76
CA LEU A 181 13.98 3.83 -22.91
C LEU A 181 14.88 3.67 -21.68
N GLY A 182 14.28 3.55 -20.49
CA GLY A 182 15.00 3.26 -19.25
C GLY A 182 15.47 1.81 -19.13
N LEU A 183 14.66 0.85 -19.60
CA LEU A 183 14.96 -0.58 -19.59
C LEU A 183 16.05 -0.96 -20.61
N PHE A 184 16.00 -0.36 -21.81
CA PHE A 184 16.79 -0.73 -22.98
C PHE A 184 17.51 0.49 -23.62
N PRO A 185 18.41 1.15 -22.88
CA PRO A 185 19.20 2.26 -23.39
C PRO A 185 20.04 1.81 -24.59
N ASP A 186 20.16 2.68 -25.58
CA ASP A 186 21.00 2.50 -26.78
C ASP A 186 20.64 1.30 -27.70
N GLN A 187 19.50 0.65 -27.48
CA GLN A 187 19.06 -0.49 -28.32
C GLN A 187 18.16 -0.09 -29.51
N PHE A 188 17.63 1.13 -29.52
CA PHE A 188 16.72 1.60 -30.57
C PHE A 188 17.46 2.42 -31.63
N HIS A 189 17.28 2.08 -32.91
CA HIS A 189 17.78 2.89 -34.02
C HIS A 189 17.10 4.25 -34.07
N GLN A 190 15.80 4.26 -33.76
CA GLN A 190 14.98 5.46 -33.59
C GLN A 190 13.89 5.17 -32.58
N SER A 191 13.64 6.12 -31.67
CA SER A 191 12.59 6.01 -30.66
C SER A 191 11.71 7.25 -30.60
N PHE A 192 10.42 7.02 -30.34
CA PHE A 192 9.40 8.04 -30.09
C PHE A 192 8.82 7.76 -28.70
N GLY A 193 9.52 8.25 -27.67
CA GLY A 193 9.16 8.06 -26.27
C GLY A 193 8.17 9.11 -25.79
N PHE A 194 7.13 8.65 -25.09
CA PHE A 194 6.14 9.47 -24.42
C PHE A 194 6.10 9.13 -22.93
N PRO A 195 5.50 9.96 -22.08
CA PRO A 195 5.53 9.68 -20.65
C PRO A 195 4.50 8.66 -20.19
N SER A 196 4.93 7.72 -19.33
CA SER A 196 4.12 6.57 -18.87
C SER A 196 3.27 6.82 -17.62
N PHE A 197 3.73 7.70 -16.74
CA PHE A 197 3.35 7.65 -15.33
C PHE A 197 1.97 8.25 -15.00
N ASN A 198 1.41 9.07 -15.90
CA ASN A 198 0.15 9.76 -15.67
C ASN A 198 -1.06 8.91 -16.11
N ILE A 199 -1.60 8.12 -15.19
CA ILE A 199 -2.76 7.23 -15.40
C ILE A 199 -4.03 8.02 -15.82
N GLN A 200 -4.10 9.32 -15.54
CA GLN A 200 -5.24 10.14 -15.99
C GLN A 200 -5.19 10.44 -17.48
N ASP A 201 -4.03 10.33 -18.11
CA ASP A 201 -3.87 10.57 -19.54
C ASP A 201 -4.19 9.30 -20.33
N LEU A 202 -5.31 9.31 -21.05
CA LEU A 202 -5.68 8.18 -21.89
C LEU A 202 -5.10 8.27 -23.30
N HIS A 203 -4.63 9.43 -23.76
CA HIS A 203 -4.52 9.72 -25.18
C HIS A 203 -3.11 10.06 -25.65
N SER A 204 -2.30 10.78 -24.88
CA SER A 204 -1.07 11.37 -25.43
C SER A 204 -0.09 10.33 -25.97
N VAL A 205 0.06 9.19 -25.27
CA VAL A 205 0.92 8.08 -25.71
C VAL A 205 0.35 7.44 -26.97
N ASP A 206 -0.92 7.03 -26.94
CA ASP A 206 -1.59 6.37 -28.07
C ASP A 206 -1.59 7.24 -29.33
N ASP A 207 -2.00 8.50 -29.22
CA ASP A 207 -2.08 9.44 -30.34
C ASP A 207 -0.68 9.80 -30.86
N GLY A 208 0.30 9.90 -29.97
CA GLY A 208 1.71 10.07 -30.30
C GLY A 208 2.26 8.91 -31.15
N ILE A 209 1.88 7.67 -30.82
CA ILE A 209 2.22 6.49 -31.63
C ILE A 209 1.52 6.56 -32.99
N LEU A 210 0.21 6.80 -33.00
CA LEU A 210 -0.61 6.83 -34.22
C LEU A 210 -0.16 7.90 -35.22
N ALA A 211 0.32 9.05 -34.72
CA ALA A 211 0.83 10.13 -35.56
C ALA A 211 2.09 9.74 -36.35
N ASN A 212 2.88 8.78 -35.87
CA ASN A 212 4.20 8.46 -36.42
C ASN A 212 4.27 7.06 -37.06
N ILE A 213 3.60 6.04 -36.49
CA ILE A 213 3.80 4.64 -36.84
C ILE A 213 3.56 4.35 -38.33
N TYR A 214 2.51 4.91 -38.93
CA TYR A 214 2.14 4.62 -40.32
C TYR A 214 3.12 5.19 -41.34
N SER A 215 3.66 6.38 -41.09
CA SER A 215 4.69 6.97 -41.97
C SER A 215 6.00 6.22 -41.88
N GLU A 216 6.37 5.76 -40.68
CA GLU A 216 7.60 4.99 -40.47
C GLU A 216 7.52 3.59 -41.07
N MET A 217 6.36 2.91 -41.00
CA MET A 217 6.14 1.61 -41.64
C MET A 217 6.37 1.62 -43.15
N LYS A 218 6.08 2.74 -43.83
CA LYS A 218 6.26 2.88 -45.29
C LYS A 218 7.72 3.01 -45.71
N LYS A 219 8.63 3.31 -44.77
CA LYS A 219 10.06 3.39 -45.05
C LYS A 219 10.68 2.00 -45.06
N SER A 220 11.85 1.87 -45.68
CA SER A 220 12.60 0.60 -45.76
C SER A 220 13.68 0.45 -44.69
N ASP A 221 13.82 1.42 -43.79
CA ASP A 221 14.90 1.58 -42.81
C ASP A 221 14.59 0.96 -41.44
N TRP A 222 13.84 -0.13 -41.42
CA TRP A 222 13.49 -0.88 -40.21
C TRP A 222 13.44 -2.39 -40.50
N ASP A 223 13.80 -3.17 -39.48
CA ASP A 223 13.60 -4.62 -39.44
C ASP A 223 12.54 -4.99 -38.39
N VAL A 224 12.51 -4.28 -37.25
CA VAL A 224 11.53 -4.50 -36.19
C VAL A 224 10.89 -3.18 -35.78
N ILE A 225 9.56 -3.16 -35.72
CA ILE A 225 8.78 -2.07 -35.11
C ILE A 225 8.19 -2.58 -33.80
N ILE A 226 8.32 -1.78 -32.75
CA ILE A 226 7.69 -2.03 -31.44
C ILE A 226 6.82 -0.84 -31.11
N ALA A 227 5.54 -1.08 -30.84
CA ALA A 227 4.56 -0.07 -30.47
C ALA A 227 3.89 -0.46 -29.15
N HIS A 228 4.05 0.35 -28.10
CA HIS A 228 3.48 0.11 -26.77
C HIS A 228 2.40 1.15 -26.42
N PHE A 229 1.13 0.73 -26.41
CA PHE A 229 -0.03 1.58 -26.13
C PHE A 229 -0.46 1.43 -24.66
N LEU A 230 -0.75 2.55 -23.99
CA LEU A 230 -1.13 2.57 -22.57
C LEU A 230 -2.62 2.87 -22.33
N GLY A 231 -3.33 3.39 -23.33
CA GLY A 231 -4.68 3.94 -23.12
C GLY A 231 -5.71 2.90 -22.65
N VAL A 232 -5.51 1.61 -22.92
CA VAL A 232 -6.38 0.53 -22.41
C VAL A 232 -6.17 0.34 -20.91
N ASP A 233 -4.93 0.16 -20.44
CA ASP A 233 -4.62 0.04 -19.01
C ASP A 233 -5.05 1.30 -18.22
N HIS A 234 -4.68 2.49 -18.69
CA HIS A 234 -5.06 3.75 -18.05
C HIS A 234 -6.59 3.92 -17.98
N CYS A 235 -7.32 3.49 -19.01
CA CYS A 235 -8.78 3.48 -18.98
C CYS A 235 -9.32 2.49 -17.95
N GLY A 236 -8.68 1.33 -17.81
CA GLY A 236 -8.93 0.35 -16.76
C GLY A 236 -8.86 0.98 -15.37
N HIS A 237 -7.73 1.57 -15.00
CA HIS A 237 -7.55 2.23 -13.70
C HIS A 237 -8.52 3.40 -13.48
N ARG A 238 -8.72 4.26 -14.50
CA ARG A 238 -9.53 5.47 -14.36
C ARG A 238 -11.03 5.19 -14.27
N PHE A 239 -11.53 4.20 -15.00
CA PHE A 239 -12.98 3.98 -15.17
C PHE A 239 -13.45 2.55 -14.91
N GLY A 240 -12.55 1.57 -14.93
CA GLY A 240 -12.86 0.15 -14.99
C GLY A 240 -13.01 -0.36 -16.43
N PRO A 241 -12.92 -1.69 -16.65
CA PRO A 241 -12.97 -2.29 -17.99
C PRO A 241 -14.34 -2.18 -18.67
N ASN A 242 -15.43 -2.06 -17.91
CA ASN A 242 -16.78 -1.95 -18.47
C ASN A 242 -17.29 -0.50 -18.48
N PHE A 243 -16.62 0.37 -19.23
CA PHE A 243 -16.97 1.79 -19.36
C PHE A 243 -16.95 2.26 -20.83
N PRO A 244 -17.75 3.26 -21.24
CA PRO A 244 -17.75 3.75 -22.63
C PRO A 244 -16.37 4.17 -23.16
N ALA A 245 -15.51 4.78 -22.34
CA ALA A 245 -14.15 5.13 -22.75
C ALA A 245 -13.32 3.88 -23.15
N MET A 246 -13.52 2.73 -22.48
CA MET A 246 -12.86 1.47 -22.84
C MET A 246 -13.31 0.98 -24.21
N ARG A 247 -14.60 1.11 -24.53
CA ARG A 247 -15.12 0.82 -25.88
C ARG A 247 -14.37 1.66 -26.92
N ASP A 248 -14.28 2.96 -26.68
CA ASP A 248 -13.71 3.90 -27.65
C ASP A 248 -12.20 3.63 -27.82
N LYS A 249 -11.50 3.26 -26.75
CA LYS A 249 -10.10 2.80 -26.79
C LYS A 249 -9.90 1.51 -27.57
N LEU A 250 -10.72 0.50 -27.33
CA LEU A 250 -10.65 -0.75 -28.10
C LEU A 250 -11.03 -0.54 -29.57
N LEU A 251 -11.93 0.39 -29.88
CA LEU A 251 -12.21 0.78 -31.27
C LEU A 251 -11.03 1.52 -31.93
N GLN A 252 -10.33 2.38 -31.19
CA GLN A 252 -9.08 3.00 -31.65
C GLN A 252 -8.03 1.91 -31.96
N MET A 253 -7.86 0.93 -31.08
CA MET A 253 -6.96 -0.20 -31.31
C MET A 253 -7.40 -1.05 -32.52
N ASN A 254 -8.71 -1.32 -32.68
CA ASN A 254 -9.25 -2.04 -33.83
C ASN A 254 -8.93 -1.32 -35.16
N ALA A 255 -9.15 0.01 -35.21
CA ALA A 255 -8.84 0.82 -36.39
C ALA A 255 -7.33 0.81 -36.68
N MET A 256 -6.51 0.93 -35.63
CA MET A 256 -5.07 0.90 -35.73
C MET A 256 -4.56 -0.43 -36.32
N LEU A 257 -5.05 -1.56 -35.80
CA LEU A 257 -4.70 -2.89 -36.28
C LEU A 257 -5.16 -3.13 -37.72
N SER A 258 -6.33 -2.62 -38.10
CA SER A 258 -6.80 -2.64 -39.50
C SER A 258 -5.82 -1.91 -40.43
N ASN A 259 -5.35 -0.73 -40.04
CA ASN A 259 -4.38 0.04 -40.83
C ASN A 259 -3.01 -0.65 -40.90
N ILE A 260 -2.50 -1.19 -39.78
CA ILE A 260 -1.22 -1.92 -39.77
C ILE A 260 -1.30 -3.12 -40.73
N THR A 261 -2.34 -3.94 -40.62
CA THR A 261 -2.47 -5.18 -41.42
C THR A 261 -2.62 -4.91 -42.92
N GLN A 262 -3.17 -3.76 -43.31
CA GLN A 262 -3.23 -3.32 -44.72
C GLN A 262 -1.88 -2.84 -45.27
N LEU A 263 -0.98 -2.33 -44.40
CA LEU A 263 0.34 -1.82 -44.79
C LEU A 263 1.45 -2.87 -44.76
N MET A 264 1.19 -4.05 -44.17
CA MET A 264 2.16 -5.13 -44.05
C MET A 264 2.56 -5.74 -45.40
N GLN A 265 3.82 -6.13 -45.52
CA GLN A 265 4.37 -6.87 -46.66
C GLN A 265 4.40 -8.38 -46.37
N ASP A 266 4.52 -9.20 -47.41
CA ASP A 266 4.49 -10.68 -47.33
C ASP A 266 5.61 -11.30 -46.48
N ASP A 267 6.68 -10.54 -46.24
CA ASP A 267 7.84 -10.93 -45.43
C ASP A 267 7.77 -10.46 -43.97
N THR A 268 6.61 -9.93 -43.54
CA THR A 268 6.39 -9.31 -42.24
C THR A 268 5.43 -10.12 -41.38
N ILE A 269 5.80 -10.38 -40.12
CA ILE A 269 4.92 -10.97 -39.10
C ILE A 269 4.47 -9.92 -38.07
N LEU A 270 3.20 -9.97 -37.68
CA LEU A 270 2.60 -9.13 -36.65
C LEU A 270 2.31 -9.95 -35.41
N PHE A 271 2.71 -9.42 -34.26
CA PHE A 271 2.30 -9.89 -32.93
C PHE A 271 1.53 -8.76 -32.23
N VAL A 272 0.31 -9.04 -31.79
CA VAL A 272 -0.51 -8.14 -30.97
C VAL A 272 -0.73 -8.82 -29.64
N MET A 273 -0.27 -8.24 -28.55
CA MET A 273 -0.33 -8.89 -27.24
C MET A 273 -0.64 -7.93 -26.11
N GLY A 274 -1.16 -8.48 -25.00
CA GLY A 274 -1.17 -7.85 -23.69
C GLY A 274 -0.02 -8.35 -22.83
N ASP A 275 0.52 -7.48 -21.99
CA ASP A 275 1.51 -7.80 -20.97
C ASP A 275 0.87 -8.36 -19.68
N HIS A 276 -0.34 -7.93 -19.35
CA HIS A 276 -1.18 -8.52 -18.30
C HIS A 276 -2.68 -8.36 -18.61
N GLY A 277 -3.52 -8.88 -17.71
CA GLY A 277 -4.94 -8.54 -17.65
C GLY A 277 -5.23 -7.48 -16.58
N MET A 278 -6.49 -7.36 -16.16
CA MET A 278 -6.94 -6.43 -15.11
C MET A 278 -8.17 -6.97 -14.40
N THR A 279 -8.35 -6.55 -13.15
CA THR A 279 -9.55 -6.83 -12.36
C THR A 279 -10.77 -6.03 -12.85
N ASN A 280 -11.96 -6.31 -12.30
CA ASN A 280 -13.18 -5.56 -12.63
C ASN A 280 -13.17 -4.10 -12.17
N THR A 281 -12.26 -3.72 -11.27
CA THR A 281 -12.04 -2.33 -10.83
C THR A 281 -10.95 -1.62 -11.61
N GLY A 282 -10.21 -2.32 -12.47
CA GLY A 282 -9.09 -1.76 -13.23
C GLY A 282 -7.70 -2.12 -12.70
N ASP A 283 -7.60 -2.68 -11.49
CA ASP A 283 -6.31 -2.94 -10.83
C ASP A 283 -5.58 -4.18 -11.40
N HIS A 284 -4.25 -4.22 -11.24
CA HIS A 284 -3.40 -5.37 -11.58
C HIS A 284 -2.12 -5.44 -10.69
N GLY A 285 -1.27 -6.46 -10.88
CA GLY A 285 -0.02 -6.70 -10.14
C GLY A 285 0.00 -7.97 -9.29
N GLY A 286 -1.13 -8.66 -9.17
CA GLY A 286 -1.35 -9.91 -8.45
C GLY A 286 -1.21 -11.17 -9.30
N ASP A 287 -1.91 -12.22 -8.89
CA ASP A 287 -1.92 -13.56 -9.50
C ASP A 287 -3.36 -14.06 -9.78
N SER A 288 -4.35 -13.16 -9.83
CA SER A 288 -5.72 -13.53 -10.18
C SER A 288 -5.82 -14.03 -11.61
N VAL A 289 -6.81 -14.89 -11.90
CA VAL A 289 -7.08 -15.32 -13.28
C VAL A 289 -7.32 -14.11 -14.19
N ALA A 290 -8.04 -13.08 -13.72
CA ALA A 290 -8.33 -11.88 -14.49
C ALA A 290 -7.08 -11.05 -14.82
N GLU A 291 -6.07 -11.06 -13.93
CA GLU A 291 -4.78 -10.37 -14.13
C GLU A 291 -3.78 -11.21 -14.94
N LEU A 292 -3.85 -12.54 -14.87
CA LEU A 292 -2.93 -13.44 -15.57
C LEU A 292 -3.32 -13.66 -17.05
N GLU A 293 -4.61 -13.61 -17.37
CA GLU A 293 -5.14 -13.92 -18.70
C GLU A 293 -5.07 -12.72 -19.68
N ALA A 294 -3.87 -12.44 -20.18
CA ALA A 294 -3.67 -11.57 -21.33
C ALA A 294 -3.95 -12.32 -22.66
N GLY A 295 -4.03 -11.59 -23.77
CA GLY A 295 -4.19 -12.18 -25.10
C GLY A 295 -2.95 -12.06 -26.00
N LEU A 296 -2.79 -13.00 -26.93
CA LEU A 296 -1.78 -12.96 -27.99
C LEU A 296 -2.42 -13.31 -29.34
N PHE A 297 -2.39 -12.36 -30.28
CA PHE A 297 -2.79 -12.56 -31.66
C PHE A 297 -1.58 -12.44 -32.59
N ILE A 298 -1.47 -13.37 -33.52
CA ILE A 298 -0.34 -13.45 -34.46
C ILE A 298 -0.91 -13.46 -35.87
N TYR A 299 -0.34 -12.67 -36.77
CA TYR A 299 -0.78 -12.57 -38.16
C TYR A 299 0.37 -12.35 -39.15
N SER A 300 0.23 -12.86 -40.37
CA SER A 300 1.05 -12.48 -41.52
C SER A 300 0.20 -12.44 -42.80
N PRO A 301 0.51 -11.58 -43.79
CA PRO A 301 -0.09 -11.68 -45.12
C PRO A 301 0.13 -13.06 -45.79
N THR A 302 1.21 -13.74 -45.41
CA THR A 302 1.55 -15.12 -45.82
C THR A 302 1.14 -16.17 -44.79
N GLN A 303 1.01 -17.42 -45.24
CA GLN A 303 0.59 -18.55 -44.39
C GLN A 303 1.58 -18.74 -43.22
N ILE A 304 1.08 -18.84 -41.98
CA ILE A 304 1.89 -19.03 -40.76
C ILE A 304 1.88 -20.48 -40.25
N ALA A 305 0.85 -21.26 -40.56
CA ALA A 305 0.69 -22.63 -40.08
C ALA A 305 0.02 -23.55 -41.11
N SER A 306 0.17 -24.87 -40.92
CA SER A 306 -0.28 -25.89 -41.90
C SER A 306 -1.70 -26.42 -41.66
N SER A 307 -2.29 -26.17 -40.49
CA SER A 307 -3.65 -26.61 -40.13
C SER A 307 -4.45 -25.46 -39.50
N GLN A 308 -5.75 -25.62 -39.26
CA GLN A 308 -6.51 -24.66 -38.46
C GLN A 308 -6.18 -24.81 -36.97
N GLN A 309 -6.32 -23.72 -36.22
CA GLN A 309 -6.10 -23.71 -34.77
C GLN A 309 -7.21 -24.50 -34.04
N LYS A 310 -6.83 -25.32 -33.06
CA LYS A 310 -7.78 -26.05 -32.19
C LYS A 310 -8.38 -25.13 -31.11
N ASP A 311 -9.43 -25.58 -30.41
CA ASP A 311 -10.17 -24.73 -29.46
C ASP A 311 -9.44 -24.43 -28.14
N ASP A 312 -8.53 -25.30 -27.67
CA ASP A 312 -7.75 -25.05 -26.45
C ASP A 312 -6.29 -24.71 -26.80
N ASN A 313 -5.92 -23.43 -26.65
CA ASN A 313 -4.62 -22.91 -27.06
C ASN A 313 -4.12 -21.84 -26.09
N THR A 314 -3.66 -22.32 -24.95
CA THR A 314 -2.99 -21.53 -23.91
C THR A 314 -1.48 -21.60 -24.10
N VAL A 315 -0.81 -20.45 -24.12
CA VAL A 315 0.65 -20.34 -24.16
C VAL A 315 1.12 -19.39 -23.08
N LYS A 316 2.36 -19.54 -22.61
CA LYS A 316 2.90 -18.67 -21.55
C LYS A 316 3.67 -17.50 -22.16
N GLN A 317 3.78 -16.39 -21.43
CA GLN A 317 4.45 -15.19 -21.95
C GLN A 317 5.90 -15.41 -22.37
N VAL A 318 6.65 -16.15 -21.55
CA VAL A 318 8.05 -16.48 -21.86
C VAL A 318 8.23 -17.31 -23.14
N ASP A 319 7.17 -17.97 -23.64
CA ASP A 319 7.19 -18.75 -24.88
C ASP A 319 7.32 -17.84 -26.13
N PHE A 320 7.04 -16.55 -25.99
CA PHE A 320 7.17 -15.56 -27.07
C PHE A 320 8.62 -15.40 -27.54
N VAL A 321 9.55 -15.22 -26.60
CA VAL A 321 10.97 -14.93 -26.88
C VAL A 321 11.66 -15.98 -27.76
N PRO A 322 11.63 -17.29 -27.45
CA PRO A 322 12.28 -18.29 -28.30
C PRO A 322 11.56 -18.41 -29.65
N THR A 323 10.25 -18.14 -29.68
CA THR A 323 9.44 -18.18 -30.89
C THR A 323 9.84 -17.08 -31.89
N ILE A 324 9.85 -15.82 -31.46
CA ILE A 324 10.22 -14.70 -32.33
C ILE A 324 11.70 -14.79 -32.75
N SER A 325 12.59 -15.20 -31.84
CA SER A 325 14.01 -15.40 -32.14
C SER A 325 14.20 -16.31 -33.34
N LEU A 326 13.62 -17.51 -33.30
CA LEU A 326 13.77 -18.49 -34.38
C LEU A 326 13.02 -18.11 -35.66
N LEU A 327 11.87 -17.43 -35.56
CA LEU A 327 11.14 -16.96 -36.75
C LEU A 327 11.92 -15.88 -37.53
N LEU A 328 12.69 -15.05 -36.83
CA LEU A 328 13.57 -14.04 -37.42
C LEU A 328 14.98 -14.57 -37.73
N GLY A 329 15.31 -15.80 -37.32
CA GLY A 329 16.60 -16.44 -37.54
C GLY A 329 17.70 -15.99 -36.58
N LEU A 330 17.34 -15.49 -35.40
CA LEU A 330 18.23 -15.00 -34.35
C LEU A 330 18.56 -16.11 -33.34
N PRO A 331 19.66 -15.97 -32.58
CA PRO A 331 19.87 -16.75 -31.36
C PRO A 331 18.73 -16.54 -30.38
N ILE A 332 18.35 -17.60 -29.65
CA ILE A 332 17.44 -17.46 -28.51
C ILE A 332 18.23 -16.85 -27.36
N PRO A 333 17.75 -15.77 -26.70
CA PRO A 333 18.42 -15.17 -25.56
C PRO A 333 18.85 -16.19 -24.50
N PHE A 334 20.07 -16.04 -23.98
CA PHE A 334 20.76 -17.07 -23.21
C PHE A 334 20.01 -17.52 -21.96
N SER A 335 19.31 -16.62 -21.28
CA SER A 335 18.57 -16.92 -20.04
C SER A 335 17.12 -17.38 -20.26
N ASN A 336 16.70 -17.60 -21.51
CA ASN A 336 15.35 -18.01 -21.82
C ASN A 336 15.02 -19.39 -21.21
N LEU A 337 13.81 -19.50 -20.64
CA LEU A 337 13.21 -20.75 -20.17
C LEU A 337 11.88 -21.08 -20.87
N GLY A 338 11.43 -20.22 -21.79
CA GLY A 338 10.23 -20.44 -22.58
C GLY A 338 10.40 -21.56 -23.60
N MET A 339 9.25 -22.09 -24.03
CA MET A 339 9.14 -23.09 -25.10
C MET A 339 8.70 -22.42 -26.40
N VAL A 340 9.27 -22.80 -27.54
CA VAL A 340 8.76 -22.35 -28.85
C VAL A 340 7.28 -22.72 -29.07
N ILE A 341 6.49 -21.79 -29.59
CA ILE A 341 5.10 -22.02 -30.01
C ILE A 341 5.13 -22.85 -31.30
N THR A 342 5.09 -24.17 -31.15
CA THR A 342 5.33 -25.15 -32.22
C THR A 342 4.39 -25.03 -33.41
N ASP A 343 3.19 -24.50 -33.22
CA ASP A 343 2.21 -24.30 -34.29
C ASP A 343 2.77 -23.44 -35.43
N LEU A 344 3.60 -22.46 -35.08
CA LEU A 344 4.24 -21.54 -36.03
C LEU A 344 5.42 -22.18 -36.76
N PHE A 345 5.82 -23.40 -36.41
CA PHE A 345 6.90 -24.13 -37.06
C PHE A 345 6.38 -25.34 -37.85
N THR A 346 5.09 -25.36 -38.18
CA THR A 346 4.46 -26.41 -39.02
C THR A 346 4.49 -26.11 -40.52
N HIS A 347 4.71 -24.85 -40.91
CA HIS A 347 4.71 -24.40 -42.29
C HIS A 347 6.05 -23.76 -42.66
N CYS A 348 6.49 -23.96 -43.91
CA CYS A 348 7.67 -23.32 -44.45
C CYS A 348 7.47 -22.89 -45.91
N PRO A 349 7.73 -21.62 -46.27
CA PRO A 349 7.43 -21.08 -47.61
C PRO A 349 8.19 -21.76 -48.76
N TRP A 350 9.36 -22.37 -48.48
CA TRP A 350 10.28 -22.89 -49.48
C TRP A 350 10.08 -24.37 -49.84
N TRP A 351 9.07 -25.04 -49.27
CA TRP A 351 8.68 -26.39 -49.68
C TRP A 351 7.15 -26.53 -49.80
N SER A 352 6.66 -27.49 -50.60
CA SER A 352 5.24 -27.84 -50.60
C SER A 352 4.85 -28.45 -49.25
N THR A 353 4.29 -27.64 -48.34
CA THR A 353 3.88 -28.06 -47.00
C THR A 353 2.63 -28.94 -47.00
N ALA A 354 1.81 -28.82 -48.05
CA ALA A 354 0.50 -29.49 -48.15
C ALA A 354 0.59 -31.02 -48.32
N THR A 355 1.79 -31.59 -48.48
CA THR A 355 1.95 -32.98 -48.93
C THR A 355 2.92 -33.85 -48.12
N ASN A 356 3.46 -33.38 -46.97
CA ASN A 356 4.44 -34.21 -46.21
C ASN A 356 4.48 -33.93 -44.69
N ASP A 357 3.73 -34.72 -43.92
CA ASP A 357 3.66 -34.66 -42.44
C ASP A 357 5.02 -34.83 -41.75
N ILE A 358 5.94 -35.59 -42.37
CA ILE A 358 7.28 -35.86 -41.82
C ILE A 358 8.14 -34.60 -41.86
N ARG A 359 8.04 -33.79 -42.91
CA ARG A 359 8.76 -32.50 -42.99
C ARG A 359 8.23 -31.50 -41.95
N GLN A 360 6.91 -31.46 -41.76
CA GLN A 360 6.31 -30.60 -40.73
C GLN A 360 6.77 -31.00 -39.33
N ALA A 361 6.76 -32.31 -39.03
CA ALA A 361 7.24 -32.84 -37.77
C ALA A 361 8.74 -32.54 -37.56
N TYR A 362 9.57 -32.75 -38.58
CA TYR A 362 11.00 -32.45 -38.52
C TYR A 362 11.29 -30.97 -38.23
N HIS A 363 10.57 -30.05 -38.87
CA HIS A 363 10.76 -28.61 -38.67
C HIS A 363 10.42 -28.18 -37.23
N LYS A 364 9.32 -28.71 -36.66
CA LYS A 364 8.99 -28.51 -35.24
C LYS A 364 10.10 -29.02 -34.31
N ILE A 365 10.59 -30.24 -34.56
CA ILE A 365 11.65 -30.85 -33.76
C ILE A 365 12.94 -30.02 -33.86
N LYS A 366 13.27 -29.52 -35.05
CA LYS A 366 14.45 -28.66 -35.24
C LYS A 366 14.39 -27.41 -34.37
N ALA A 367 13.23 -26.74 -34.32
CA ALA A 367 13.04 -25.57 -33.45
C ALA A 367 13.12 -25.93 -31.95
N LEU A 368 12.44 -27.00 -31.53
CA LEU A 368 12.49 -27.50 -30.15
C LEU A 368 13.89 -27.91 -29.71
N ARG A 369 14.66 -28.52 -30.62
CA ARG A 369 16.04 -28.93 -30.38
C ARG A 369 16.95 -27.72 -30.09
N MET A 370 16.85 -26.66 -30.88
CA MET A 370 17.60 -25.42 -30.65
C MET A 370 17.23 -24.77 -29.31
N ASN A 371 15.93 -24.74 -29.01
CA ASN A 371 15.42 -24.23 -27.73
C ASN A 371 15.93 -25.06 -26.54
N ALA A 372 15.90 -26.40 -26.63
CA ALA A 372 16.42 -27.29 -25.61
C ALA A 372 17.95 -27.16 -25.43
N TYR A 373 18.70 -27.00 -26.52
CA TYR A 373 20.13 -26.78 -26.44
C TYR A 373 20.48 -25.47 -25.73
N GLN A 374 19.80 -24.37 -26.07
CA GLN A 374 19.99 -23.08 -25.39
C GLN A 374 19.75 -23.23 -23.88
N ILE A 375 18.64 -23.87 -23.51
CA ILE A 375 18.31 -24.12 -22.10
C ILE A 375 19.36 -25.01 -21.42
N SER A 376 19.84 -26.06 -22.09
CA SER A 376 20.90 -26.93 -21.57
C SER A 376 22.20 -26.16 -21.31
N SER A 377 22.61 -25.31 -22.25
CA SER A 377 23.79 -24.44 -22.14
C SER A 377 23.66 -23.45 -20.99
N TYR A 378 22.47 -22.85 -20.85
CA TYR A 378 22.14 -21.98 -19.73
C TYR A 378 22.24 -22.69 -18.39
N LEU A 379 21.66 -23.90 -18.26
CA LEU A 379 21.73 -24.69 -17.03
C LEU A 379 23.18 -25.02 -16.64
N SER A 380 24.02 -25.38 -17.62
CA SER A 380 25.45 -25.63 -17.38
C SER A 380 26.19 -24.39 -16.90
N ALA A 381 25.94 -23.22 -17.52
CA ALA A 381 26.55 -21.97 -17.09
C ALA A 381 26.05 -21.54 -15.70
N TYR A 382 24.75 -21.67 -15.44
CA TYR A 382 24.14 -21.36 -14.14
C TYR A 382 24.74 -22.23 -13.03
N GLN A 383 24.89 -23.54 -13.25
CA GLN A 383 25.50 -24.47 -12.29
C GLN A 383 26.94 -24.08 -11.93
N SER A 384 27.69 -23.48 -12.86
CA SER A 384 29.07 -23.03 -12.59
C SER A 384 29.14 -21.79 -11.67
N GLN A 385 28.08 -20.98 -11.66
CA GLN A 385 28.01 -19.72 -10.89
C GLN A 385 27.21 -19.87 -9.59
N ALA A 386 26.28 -20.81 -9.54
CA ALA A 386 25.36 -20.97 -8.43
C ALA A 386 25.06 -22.47 -8.14
N SER A 387 25.08 -22.84 -6.86
CA SER A 387 24.97 -24.23 -6.38
C SER A 387 23.56 -24.58 -5.85
N ASP A 388 22.54 -23.89 -6.33
CA ASP A 388 21.17 -23.91 -5.83
C ASP A 388 20.27 -24.93 -6.55
N LEU A 389 20.62 -25.38 -7.75
CA LEU A 389 19.88 -26.43 -8.47
C LEU A 389 20.17 -27.84 -7.90
N PRO A 390 19.16 -28.72 -7.71
CA PRO A 390 19.37 -30.09 -7.22
C PRO A 390 20.19 -30.93 -8.20
N GLU A 391 21.34 -31.42 -7.76
CA GLU A 391 22.30 -32.10 -8.64
C GLU A 391 21.75 -33.42 -9.24
N ASN A 392 20.89 -34.13 -8.52
CA ASN A 392 20.25 -35.37 -9.01
C ASN A 392 19.24 -35.09 -10.12
N GLU A 393 18.40 -34.05 -9.95
CA GLU A 393 17.40 -33.65 -10.94
C GLU A 393 18.07 -33.08 -12.19
N LEU A 394 19.13 -32.29 -12.00
CA LEU A 394 19.92 -31.75 -13.10
C LEU A 394 20.62 -32.87 -13.90
N ARG A 395 21.17 -33.88 -13.22
CA ARG A 395 21.72 -35.07 -13.88
C ARG A 395 20.67 -35.83 -14.69
N ALA A 396 19.46 -35.98 -14.16
CA ALA A 396 18.35 -36.62 -14.88
C ALA A 396 17.95 -35.81 -16.13
N LEU A 397 17.87 -34.48 -16.03
CA LEU A 397 17.61 -33.59 -17.17
C LEU A 397 18.71 -33.67 -18.24
N GLN A 398 19.98 -33.64 -17.83
CA GLN A 398 21.13 -33.77 -18.72
C GLN A 398 21.13 -35.13 -19.42
N GLN A 399 20.76 -36.20 -18.72
CA GLN A 399 20.63 -37.54 -19.31
C GLN A 399 19.47 -37.60 -20.31
N LEU A 400 18.30 -37.02 -19.97
CA LEU A 400 17.17 -36.93 -20.89
C LEU A 400 17.54 -36.18 -22.17
N PHE A 401 18.20 -35.03 -22.05
CA PHE A 401 18.67 -34.24 -23.18
C PHE A 401 19.66 -35.02 -24.04
N THR A 402 20.69 -35.62 -23.42
CA THR A 402 21.73 -36.38 -24.12
C THR A 402 21.14 -37.59 -24.87
N ASN A 403 20.23 -38.34 -24.23
CA ASN A 403 19.55 -39.47 -24.86
C ASN A 403 18.72 -39.01 -26.06
N THR A 404 17.98 -37.90 -25.93
CA THR A 404 17.15 -37.35 -27.01
C THR A 404 18.01 -36.89 -28.20
N GLU A 405 19.16 -36.26 -27.94
CA GLU A 405 20.15 -35.88 -28.95
C GLU A 405 20.77 -37.09 -29.67
N GLN A 406 21.09 -38.15 -28.94
CA GLN A 406 21.58 -39.40 -29.53
C GLN A 406 20.53 -40.08 -30.40
N GLU A 407 19.27 -40.10 -29.95
CA GLU A 407 18.17 -40.67 -30.72
C GLU A 407 17.93 -39.91 -32.03
N ILE A 408 17.84 -38.57 -31.99
CA ILE A 408 17.63 -37.80 -33.23
C ILE A 408 18.81 -37.98 -34.20
N GLN A 409 20.04 -38.02 -33.71
CA GLN A 409 21.22 -38.23 -34.56
C GLN A 409 21.20 -39.62 -35.22
N LYS A 410 20.81 -40.65 -34.47
CA LYS A 410 20.62 -42.01 -34.99
C LYS A 410 19.54 -42.03 -36.07
N TYR A 411 18.42 -41.36 -35.87
CA TYR A 411 17.33 -41.31 -36.86
C TYR A 411 17.70 -40.53 -38.12
N ILE A 412 18.37 -39.38 -37.99
CA ILE A 412 18.88 -38.61 -39.14
C ILE A 412 19.85 -39.47 -39.96
N THR A 413 20.76 -40.18 -39.29
CA THR A 413 21.72 -41.08 -39.96
C THR A 413 21.03 -42.26 -40.64
N MET A 414 20.01 -42.85 -40.01
CA MET A 414 19.20 -43.92 -40.61
C MET A 414 18.41 -43.42 -41.83
N MET A 415 17.81 -42.24 -41.75
CA MET A 415 17.08 -41.64 -42.88
C MET A 415 17.99 -41.35 -44.07
N ALA A 416 19.22 -40.90 -43.80
CA ALA A 416 20.22 -40.65 -44.85
C ALA A 416 20.68 -41.94 -45.55
N LYS A 417 20.68 -43.09 -44.86
CA LYS A 417 21.12 -44.38 -45.41
C LYS A 417 19.99 -45.23 -46.00
N ASP A 418 18.87 -45.35 -45.28
CA ASP A 418 17.79 -46.30 -45.58
C ASP A 418 16.55 -45.61 -46.21
N GLY A 419 16.56 -44.29 -46.36
CA GLY A 419 15.39 -43.51 -46.75
C GLY A 419 14.34 -43.39 -45.62
N VAL A 420 13.18 -42.82 -45.97
CA VAL A 420 12.10 -42.53 -45.00
C VAL A 420 11.21 -43.76 -44.81
N LYS A 421 11.13 -44.29 -43.59
CA LYS A 421 10.29 -45.45 -43.22
C LYS A 421 8.89 -45.02 -42.74
N SER A 422 7.91 -45.92 -42.78
CA SER A 422 6.51 -45.64 -42.38
C SER A 422 6.35 -45.25 -40.90
N ASP A 423 7.26 -45.68 -40.02
CA ASP A 423 7.27 -45.37 -38.59
C ASP A 423 8.00 -44.06 -38.25
N THR A 424 8.50 -43.31 -39.23
CA THR A 424 9.28 -42.08 -39.00
C THR A 424 8.44 -41.01 -38.29
N LEU A 425 7.15 -40.89 -38.63
CA LEU A 425 6.28 -39.88 -38.05
C LEU A 425 6.04 -40.10 -36.55
N SER A 426 5.78 -41.35 -36.12
CA SER A 426 5.56 -41.67 -34.71
C SER A 426 6.84 -41.48 -33.88
N LYS A 427 8.01 -41.79 -34.45
CA LYS A 427 9.32 -41.52 -33.83
C LYS A 427 9.59 -40.03 -33.67
N PHE A 428 9.27 -39.23 -34.69
CA PHE A 428 9.36 -37.78 -34.62
C PHE A 428 8.42 -37.19 -33.56
N GLN A 429 7.19 -37.70 -33.45
CA GLN A 429 6.29 -37.32 -32.36
C GLN A 429 6.85 -37.70 -30.97
N SER A 430 7.52 -38.85 -30.85
CA SER A 430 8.20 -39.23 -29.60
C SER A 430 9.34 -38.27 -29.25
N LEU A 431 10.18 -37.89 -30.21
CA LEU A 431 11.25 -36.91 -30.01
C LEU A 431 10.72 -35.52 -29.66
N GLU A 432 9.64 -35.09 -30.33
CA GLU A 432 8.94 -33.85 -30.00
C GLU A 432 8.53 -33.85 -28.52
N ASN A 433 7.92 -34.93 -28.03
CA ASN A 433 7.52 -35.08 -26.64
C ASN A 433 8.71 -35.09 -25.67
N SER A 434 9.84 -35.71 -26.03
CA SER A 434 11.05 -35.71 -25.19
C SER A 434 11.64 -34.32 -25.02
N TYR A 435 11.78 -33.53 -26.10
CA TYR A 435 12.26 -32.14 -25.99
C TYR A 435 11.29 -31.26 -25.20
N ARG A 436 9.98 -31.39 -25.43
CA ARG A 436 8.96 -30.67 -24.64
C ARG A 436 9.05 -31.01 -23.16
N THR A 437 9.24 -32.29 -22.84
CA THR A 437 9.40 -32.76 -21.45
C THR A 437 10.64 -32.16 -20.82
N PHE A 438 11.79 -32.19 -21.50
CA PHE A 438 13.03 -31.56 -21.02
C PHE A 438 12.85 -30.07 -20.72
N ILE A 439 12.25 -29.30 -21.64
CA ILE A 439 12.04 -27.86 -21.48
C ILE A 439 11.08 -27.57 -20.33
N ARG A 440 9.94 -28.28 -20.28
CA ARG A 440 8.92 -28.13 -19.24
C ARG A 440 9.46 -28.47 -17.85
N ASP A 441 10.17 -29.58 -17.73
CA ASP A 441 10.67 -30.07 -16.45
C ASP A 441 11.84 -29.20 -15.97
N THR A 442 12.72 -28.74 -16.87
CA THR A 442 13.74 -27.72 -16.57
C THR A 442 13.10 -26.46 -15.99
N ARG A 443 12.08 -25.93 -16.67
CA ARG A 443 11.38 -24.73 -16.21
C ARG A 443 10.76 -24.96 -14.82
N HIS A 444 10.06 -26.07 -14.61
CA HIS A 444 9.45 -26.40 -13.33
C HIS A 444 10.50 -26.50 -12.20
N ILE A 445 11.68 -27.05 -12.48
CA ILE A 445 12.79 -27.10 -11.52
C ILE A 445 13.30 -25.69 -11.21
N CYS A 446 13.51 -24.85 -12.24
CA CYS A 446 13.95 -23.46 -12.05
C CYS A 446 12.92 -22.64 -11.26
N GLU A 447 11.62 -22.78 -11.56
CA GLU A 447 10.51 -22.15 -10.81
C GLU A 447 10.55 -22.53 -9.33
N ASN A 448 10.81 -23.81 -9.01
CA ASN A 448 10.89 -24.28 -7.63
C ASN A 448 12.18 -23.86 -6.90
N VAL A 449 13.30 -23.72 -7.62
CA VAL A 449 14.61 -23.42 -7.03
C VAL A 449 14.83 -21.93 -6.83
N TRP A 450 14.45 -21.10 -7.81
CA TRP A 450 14.58 -19.65 -7.69
C TRP A 450 13.51 -19.03 -6.77
N ALA A 451 12.64 -19.88 -6.21
CA ALA A 451 11.79 -19.63 -5.06
C ALA A 451 12.42 -20.04 -3.70
N LYS A 452 13.75 -19.97 -3.53
CA LYS A 452 14.43 -20.31 -2.28
C LYS A 452 14.72 -19.10 -1.38
N PHE A 453 14.43 -19.29 -0.09
CA PHE A 453 14.64 -18.34 0.99
C PHE A 453 15.95 -18.63 1.73
N ASP A 454 16.71 -17.60 2.13
CA ASP A 454 17.87 -17.76 3.03
C ASP A 454 17.41 -17.82 4.49
N LEU A 455 17.29 -19.06 4.98
CA LEU A 455 16.82 -19.33 6.33
C LEU A 455 17.73 -18.75 7.42
N LYS A 456 19.03 -18.55 7.16
CA LYS A 456 19.98 -18.03 8.16
C LYS A 456 19.70 -16.55 8.39
N TRP A 457 19.61 -15.76 7.32
CA TRP A 457 19.27 -14.33 7.41
C TRP A 457 17.87 -14.11 7.95
N MET A 458 16.89 -14.93 7.53
CA MET A 458 15.55 -14.89 8.12
C MET A 458 15.58 -15.13 9.62
N LEU A 459 16.31 -16.14 10.10
CA LEU A 459 16.41 -16.43 11.53
C LEU A 459 17.09 -15.30 12.31
N ILE A 460 18.18 -14.73 11.78
CA ILE A 460 18.88 -13.58 12.41
C ILE A 460 17.93 -12.38 12.48
N GLY A 461 17.17 -12.10 11.42
CA GLY A 461 16.18 -11.03 11.39
C GLY A 461 15.08 -11.20 12.44
N ILE A 462 14.52 -12.42 12.55
CA ILE A 462 13.50 -12.75 13.57
C ILE A 462 14.08 -12.56 14.99
N LEU A 463 15.29 -13.05 15.26
CA LEU A 463 15.93 -12.90 16.58
C LEU A 463 16.24 -11.44 16.91
N THR A 464 16.72 -10.66 15.93
CA THR A 464 16.97 -9.22 16.09
C THR A 464 15.68 -8.47 16.42
N LEU A 465 14.60 -8.78 15.70
CA LEU A 465 13.30 -8.16 15.92
C LEU A 465 12.71 -8.55 17.28
N ALA A 466 12.83 -9.83 17.67
CA ALA A 466 12.45 -10.31 19.00
C ALA A 466 13.23 -9.61 20.13
N LEU A 467 14.52 -9.33 19.90
CA LEU A 467 15.34 -8.52 20.82
C LEU A 467 14.80 -7.09 20.95
N GLY A 468 14.43 -6.44 19.84
CA GLY A 468 13.80 -5.10 19.86
C GLY A 468 12.45 -5.07 20.60
N VAL A 469 11.63 -6.11 20.40
CA VAL A 469 10.37 -6.29 21.15
C VAL A 469 10.63 -6.47 22.65
N ALA A 470 11.61 -7.30 23.02
CA ALA A 470 11.95 -7.51 24.42
C ALA A 470 12.46 -6.23 25.09
N GLN A 471 13.28 -5.43 24.40
CA GLN A 471 13.80 -4.17 24.92
C GLN A 471 12.74 -3.08 25.05
N SER A 472 11.86 -2.94 24.06
CA SER A 472 10.75 -1.99 24.15
C SER A 472 9.79 -2.34 25.29
N LEU A 473 9.51 -3.64 25.52
CA LEU A 473 8.76 -4.10 26.69
C LEU A 473 9.48 -3.78 28.00
N TYR A 474 10.77 -4.11 28.09
CA TYR A 474 11.56 -3.87 29.29
C TYR A 474 11.61 -2.38 29.65
N LEU A 475 11.86 -1.50 28.68
CA LEU A 475 11.92 -0.06 28.90
C LEU A 475 10.55 0.55 29.23
N TRP A 476 9.48 0.06 28.59
CA TRP A 476 8.12 0.46 28.94
C TRP A 476 7.77 0.05 30.39
N ALA A 477 8.16 -1.15 30.80
CA ALA A 477 7.95 -1.67 32.15
C ALA A 477 8.78 -0.92 33.21
N SER A 478 10.09 -0.77 33.02
CA SER A 478 10.98 -0.10 33.98
C SER A 478 10.64 1.37 34.20
N TRP A 479 10.24 2.09 33.15
CA TRP A 479 9.94 3.53 33.26
C TRP A 479 8.57 3.83 33.89
N SER A 480 7.77 2.79 34.16
CA SER A 480 6.49 2.92 34.86
C SER A 480 6.62 3.06 36.39
N ASN A 481 7.80 2.75 36.97
CA ASN A 481 8.06 2.71 38.42
C ASN A 481 8.74 3.97 38.97
N ASP A 482 8.50 5.13 38.36
CA ASP A 482 8.93 6.46 38.83
C ASP A 482 10.44 6.74 38.97
N GLU A 483 11.33 5.81 38.62
CA GLU A 483 12.77 6.06 38.60
C GLU A 483 13.16 7.14 37.58
N THR A 484 14.04 8.07 37.99
CA THR A 484 14.52 9.18 37.15
C THR A 484 15.73 8.82 36.28
N SER A 485 16.29 7.62 36.44
CA SER A 485 17.49 7.15 35.75
C SER A 485 17.29 5.77 35.12
N LEU A 486 17.94 5.50 33.98
CA LEU A 486 17.98 4.16 33.41
C LEU A 486 18.63 3.17 34.41
N PRO A 487 18.01 2.01 34.68
CA PRO A 487 18.63 0.93 35.43
C PRO A 487 19.98 0.52 34.83
N THR A 488 20.93 0.11 35.68
CA THR A 488 22.26 -0.33 35.22
C THR A 488 22.17 -1.53 34.27
N SER A 489 21.24 -2.45 34.52
CA SER A 489 20.90 -3.56 33.62
C SER A 489 20.48 -3.07 32.22
N ALA A 490 19.67 -2.02 32.14
CA ALA A 490 19.25 -1.43 30.88
C ALA A 490 20.45 -0.92 30.07
N LYS A 491 21.40 -0.25 30.73
CA LYS A 491 22.62 0.25 30.07
C LYS A 491 23.49 -0.89 29.53
N PHE A 492 23.64 -1.98 30.28
CA PHE A 492 24.40 -3.15 29.84
C PHE A 492 23.75 -3.82 28.62
N LEU A 493 22.42 -4.01 28.63
CA LEU A 493 21.68 -4.61 27.52
C LEU A 493 21.75 -3.74 26.25
N LEU A 494 21.64 -2.42 26.40
CA LEU A 494 21.80 -1.47 25.28
C LEU A 494 23.23 -1.52 24.71
N GLY A 495 24.26 -1.54 25.56
CA GLY A 495 25.66 -1.68 25.14
C GLY A 495 25.92 -2.99 24.40
N GLY A 496 25.41 -4.11 24.92
CA GLY A 496 25.49 -5.42 24.27
C GLY A 496 24.77 -5.45 22.92
N SER A 497 23.63 -4.76 22.80
CA SER A 497 22.86 -4.68 21.55
C SER A 497 23.53 -3.79 20.52
N LEU A 498 24.20 -2.72 20.94
CA LEU A 498 25.04 -1.91 20.06
C LEU A 498 26.23 -2.73 19.52
N ALA A 499 26.92 -3.47 20.39
CA ALA A 499 27.99 -4.37 19.97
C ALA A 499 27.50 -5.45 18.99
N TYR A 500 26.30 -6.00 19.24
CA TYR A 500 25.63 -6.92 18.34
C TYR A 500 25.36 -6.32 16.95
N LEU A 501 24.77 -5.11 16.89
CA LEU A 501 24.52 -4.42 15.62
C LEU A 501 25.82 -4.14 14.85
N ILE A 502 26.88 -3.73 15.54
CA ILE A 502 28.21 -3.54 14.94
C ILE A 502 28.72 -4.87 14.38
N CYS A 503 28.58 -5.96 15.12
CA CYS A 503 29.00 -7.28 14.66
C CYS A 503 28.23 -7.73 13.41
N ILE A 504 26.92 -7.49 13.34
CA ILE A 504 26.13 -7.77 12.14
C ILE A 504 26.61 -6.92 10.97
N ALA A 505 26.83 -5.61 11.18
CA ALA A 505 27.30 -4.72 10.13
C ALA A 505 28.66 -5.18 9.58
N VAL A 506 29.61 -5.50 10.46
CA VAL A 506 30.92 -6.07 10.08
C VAL A 506 30.73 -7.36 9.27
N HIS A 507 29.88 -8.27 9.71
CA HIS A 507 29.63 -9.52 8.99
C HIS A 507 29.00 -9.29 7.61
N LEU A 508 28.06 -8.35 7.50
CA LEU A 508 27.40 -7.98 6.24
C LEU A 508 28.36 -7.34 5.23
N PHE A 509 29.27 -6.47 5.68
CA PHE A 509 30.12 -5.68 4.79
C PHE A 509 31.53 -6.26 4.56
N ILE A 510 32.08 -7.00 5.53
CA ILE A 510 33.48 -7.47 5.48
C ILE A 510 33.56 -8.98 5.21
N PHE A 511 32.64 -9.80 5.73
CA PHE A 511 32.70 -11.26 5.60
C PHE A 511 31.40 -11.89 5.07
N PRO A 512 30.91 -11.47 3.88
CA PRO A 512 29.60 -11.89 3.36
C PRO A 512 29.47 -13.40 3.11
N THR A 513 30.59 -14.12 2.99
CA THR A 513 30.65 -15.57 2.71
C THR A 513 30.81 -16.44 3.96
N SER A 514 30.98 -15.86 5.14
CA SER A 514 31.23 -16.62 6.37
C SER A 514 29.94 -17.12 7.05
N VAL A 515 30.02 -18.20 7.83
CA VAL A 515 28.85 -18.78 8.53
C VAL A 515 28.38 -17.83 9.64
N PRO A 516 27.11 -17.39 9.66
CA PRO A 516 26.61 -16.37 10.60
C PRO A 516 26.34 -16.92 12.02
N LEU A 517 27.11 -17.91 12.50
CA LEU A 517 26.85 -18.56 13.78
C LEU A 517 27.00 -17.58 14.97
N MET A 518 27.98 -16.67 14.89
CA MET A 518 28.31 -15.74 15.97
C MET A 518 27.22 -14.66 16.20
N PRO A 519 26.66 -14.00 15.16
CA PRO A 519 25.49 -13.13 15.33
C PRO A 519 24.27 -13.86 15.91
N VAL A 520 24.00 -15.11 15.48
CA VAL A 520 22.86 -15.89 15.99
C VAL A 520 22.99 -16.16 17.49
N THR A 521 24.17 -16.62 17.94
CA THR A 521 24.40 -16.91 19.36
C THR A 521 24.33 -15.66 20.21
N LEU A 522 24.90 -14.54 19.73
CA LEU A 522 24.85 -13.26 20.45
C LEU A 522 23.42 -12.73 20.59
N ALA A 523 22.60 -12.81 19.54
CA ALA A 523 21.19 -12.42 19.59
C ALA A 523 20.42 -13.26 20.62
N ALA A 524 20.59 -14.58 20.59
CA ALA A 524 19.93 -15.50 21.52
C ALA A 524 20.33 -15.22 22.98
N LEU A 525 21.62 -15.01 23.25
CA LEU A 525 22.12 -14.66 24.58
C LEU A 525 21.54 -13.34 25.08
N LEU A 526 21.44 -12.32 24.22
CA LEU A 526 20.85 -11.04 24.58
C LEU A 526 19.35 -11.15 24.87
N ILE A 527 18.60 -11.97 24.12
CA ILE A 527 17.18 -12.23 24.39
C ILE A 527 17.02 -12.89 25.76
N VAL A 528 17.83 -13.91 26.07
CA VAL A 528 17.81 -14.58 27.38
C VAL A 528 18.15 -13.59 28.50
N ALA A 529 19.18 -12.76 28.31
CA ALA A 529 19.56 -11.73 29.29
C ALA A 529 18.43 -10.71 29.51
N ASN A 530 17.74 -10.28 28.44
CA ASN A 530 16.56 -9.42 28.54
C ASN A 530 15.43 -10.11 29.30
N PHE A 531 15.14 -11.38 29.00
CA PHE A 531 14.09 -12.13 29.68
C PHE A 531 14.39 -12.28 31.18
N VAL A 532 15.63 -12.59 31.54
CA VAL A 532 16.08 -12.63 32.94
C VAL A 532 15.90 -11.27 33.60
N CYS A 533 16.30 -10.18 32.95
CA CYS A 533 16.10 -8.83 33.48
C CYS A 533 14.61 -8.52 33.67
N VAL A 534 13.76 -8.71 32.66
CA VAL A 534 12.31 -8.50 32.77
C VAL A 534 11.72 -9.33 33.91
N LYS A 535 12.09 -10.62 34.02
CA LYS A 535 11.65 -11.49 35.12
C LYS A 535 12.14 -11.01 36.48
N SER A 536 13.36 -10.49 36.59
CA SER A 536 13.91 -9.95 37.84
C SER A 536 13.26 -8.64 38.25
N PHE A 537 12.78 -7.83 37.31
CA PHE A 537 12.02 -6.60 37.57
C PHE A 537 10.51 -6.85 37.77
N MET A 538 9.98 -7.99 37.31
CA MET A 538 8.56 -8.35 37.49
C MET A 538 8.10 -8.30 38.96
N PRO A 539 8.83 -8.81 39.96
CA PRO A 539 8.48 -8.68 41.38
C PRO A 539 8.34 -7.23 41.87
N GLU A 540 9.12 -6.28 41.34
CA GLU A 540 9.00 -4.85 41.67
C GLU A 540 7.82 -4.18 40.95
N MET A 541 7.39 -4.74 39.81
CA MET A 541 6.12 -4.39 39.16
C MET A 541 4.90 -5.01 39.87
N PHE A 542 5.13 -6.02 40.73
CA PHE A 542 4.12 -6.75 41.53
C PHE A 542 3.66 -5.96 42.78
N VAL A 543 3.48 -4.65 42.66
CA VAL A 543 2.35 -3.96 43.31
C VAL A 543 1.09 -4.27 42.46
N VAL A 544 0.72 -5.57 42.46
CA VAL A 544 -0.09 -6.32 41.47
C VAL A 544 -1.45 -5.75 41.12
N LYS A 545 -2.08 -4.93 41.97
CA LYS A 545 -3.48 -4.51 41.77
C LYS A 545 -3.69 -3.56 40.58
N ARG A 546 -2.65 -2.86 40.10
CA ARG A 546 -2.78 -1.83 39.05
C ARG A 546 -2.86 -2.41 37.62
N TYR A 547 -2.21 -3.55 37.36
CA TYR A 547 -2.13 -4.14 36.02
C TYR A 547 -3.17 -5.25 35.77
N PHE A 548 -3.56 -6.02 36.79
CA PHE A 548 -4.58 -7.07 36.70
C PHE A 548 -6.02 -6.52 36.80
N THR A 549 -6.33 -5.49 36.01
CA THR A 549 -7.73 -5.09 35.80
C THR A 549 -8.33 -5.96 34.71
N LEU A 550 -9.63 -6.26 34.80
CA LEU A 550 -10.36 -7.00 33.76
C LEU A 550 -10.12 -6.39 32.37
N VAL A 551 -10.13 -5.06 32.28
CA VAL A 551 -9.89 -4.32 31.04
C VAL A 551 -8.50 -4.60 30.46
N ASN A 552 -7.44 -4.55 31.27
CA ASN A 552 -6.08 -4.82 30.78
C ASN A 552 -5.90 -6.28 30.36
N VAL A 553 -6.42 -7.24 31.12
CA VAL A 553 -6.33 -8.68 30.78
C VAL A 553 -7.03 -8.94 29.45
N VAL A 554 -8.26 -8.46 29.29
CA VAL A 554 -9.01 -8.64 28.04
C VAL A 554 -8.32 -7.89 26.89
N SER A 555 -7.81 -6.67 27.12
CA SER A 555 -7.03 -5.94 26.10
C SER A 555 -5.81 -6.72 25.63
N SER A 556 -5.07 -7.37 26.53
CA SER A 556 -3.94 -8.22 26.17
C SER A 556 -4.36 -9.42 25.34
N VAL A 557 -5.46 -10.10 25.72
CA VAL A 557 -5.98 -11.25 24.94
C VAL A 557 -6.39 -10.81 23.54
N LEU A 558 -7.17 -9.73 23.42
CA LEU A 558 -7.61 -9.20 22.13
C LEU A 558 -6.42 -8.78 21.25
N PHE A 559 -5.39 -8.18 21.84
CA PHE A 559 -4.19 -7.80 21.10
C PHE A 559 -3.40 -9.01 20.60
N ILE A 560 -3.21 -10.05 21.43
CA ILE A 560 -2.55 -11.29 21.00
C ILE A 560 -3.37 -11.99 19.92
N MET A 561 -4.70 -12.02 20.04
CA MET A 561 -5.58 -12.52 18.98
C MET A 561 -5.36 -11.75 17.67
N ASN A 562 -5.26 -10.41 17.73
CA ASN A 562 -4.97 -9.58 16.56
C ASN A 562 -3.64 -9.95 15.89
N CYS A 563 -2.59 -10.23 16.67
CA CYS A 563 -1.31 -10.67 16.14
C CYS A 563 -1.37 -12.09 15.52
N CYS A 564 -2.14 -13.00 16.13
CA CYS A 564 -2.27 -14.38 15.65
C CYS A 564 -3.02 -14.50 14.31
N ILE A 565 -3.80 -13.49 13.91
CA ILE A 565 -4.47 -13.43 12.60
C ILE A 565 -3.52 -13.77 11.46
N TYR A 566 -2.28 -13.28 11.53
CA TYR A 566 -1.28 -13.40 10.46
C TYR A 566 -0.90 -14.84 10.12
N PHE A 567 -1.13 -15.80 11.02
CA PHE A 567 -0.79 -17.21 10.81
C PHE A 567 -1.83 -17.99 9.99
N SER A 568 -2.94 -17.39 9.60
CA SER A 568 -3.98 -18.03 8.79
C SER A 568 -4.33 -17.20 7.56
N ASN A 569 -4.34 -17.82 6.38
CA ASN A 569 -4.75 -17.16 5.15
C ASN A 569 -6.19 -16.64 5.23
N SER A 570 -7.12 -17.43 5.75
CA SER A 570 -8.54 -17.05 5.87
C SER A 570 -8.76 -15.88 6.84
N PHE A 571 -7.95 -15.78 7.90
CA PHE A 571 -8.01 -14.67 8.83
C PHE A 571 -7.33 -13.41 8.29
N VAL A 572 -6.22 -13.51 7.54
CA VAL A 572 -5.64 -12.35 6.86
C VAL A 572 -6.58 -11.80 5.78
N VAL A 573 -7.28 -12.67 5.06
CA VAL A 573 -8.29 -12.27 4.06
C VAL A 573 -9.46 -11.51 4.70
N ASN A 574 -9.86 -11.86 5.93
CA ASN A 574 -10.95 -11.19 6.65
C ASN A 574 -10.46 -10.37 7.85
N GLU A 575 -9.24 -9.83 7.78
CA GLU A 575 -8.64 -9.08 8.89
C GLU A 575 -9.45 -7.83 9.25
N ASP A 576 -10.10 -7.21 8.26
CA ASP A 576 -10.98 -6.07 8.40
C ASP A 576 -12.15 -6.35 9.35
N GLU A 577 -12.91 -7.42 9.10
CA GLU A 577 -14.05 -7.84 9.92
C GLU A 577 -13.59 -8.30 11.32
N ILE A 578 -12.48 -9.06 11.39
CA ILE A 578 -11.94 -9.52 12.68
C ILE A 578 -11.45 -8.34 13.52
N SER A 579 -10.70 -7.40 12.94
CA SER A 579 -10.21 -6.21 13.65
C SER A 579 -11.35 -5.35 14.17
N MET A 580 -12.43 -5.22 13.38
CA MET A 580 -13.64 -4.52 13.80
C MET A 580 -14.31 -5.21 14.99
N PHE A 581 -14.44 -6.53 14.95
CA PHE A 581 -14.98 -7.33 16.06
C PHE A 581 -14.15 -7.17 17.34
N LEU A 582 -12.81 -7.22 17.24
CA LEU A 582 -11.91 -7.03 18.37
C LEU A 582 -12.06 -5.63 18.97
N LEU A 583 -12.18 -4.59 18.14
CA LEU A 583 -12.39 -3.21 18.59
C LEU A 583 -13.75 -3.02 19.28
N GLN A 584 -14.83 -3.55 18.70
CA GLN A 584 -16.17 -3.50 19.31
C GLN A 584 -16.19 -4.22 20.67
N THR A 585 -15.51 -5.36 20.76
CA THR A 585 -15.37 -6.10 22.03
C THR A 585 -14.67 -5.25 23.08
N LEU A 586 -13.58 -4.57 22.73
CA LEU A 586 -12.87 -3.69 23.64
C LEU A 586 -13.74 -2.51 24.11
N VAL A 587 -14.52 -1.89 23.22
CA VAL A 587 -15.48 -0.82 23.54
C VAL A 587 -16.55 -1.30 24.53
N CYS A 588 -17.10 -2.50 24.32
CA CYS A 588 -18.04 -3.12 25.25
C CYS A 588 -17.42 -3.35 26.64
N ILE A 589 -16.16 -3.78 26.70
CA ILE A 589 -15.44 -4.02 27.95
C ILE A 589 -15.17 -2.72 28.72
N PHE A 590 -14.78 -1.64 28.02
CA PHE A 590 -14.67 -0.32 28.66
C PHE A 590 -16.01 0.12 29.26
N SER A 591 -17.10 -0.04 28.52
CA SER A 591 -18.46 0.31 28.97
C SER A 591 -18.90 -0.53 30.17
N ALA A 592 -18.66 -1.85 30.13
CA ALA A 592 -18.94 -2.75 31.24
C ALA A 592 -18.13 -2.37 32.50
N SER A 593 -16.85 -1.99 32.33
CA SER A 593 -16.01 -1.58 33.46
C SER A 593 -16.54 -0.32 34.17
N ILE A 594 -17.16 0.60 33.44
CA ILE A 594 -17.79 1.81 33.99
C ILE A 594 -19.07 1.43 34.73
N ILE A 595 -19.95 0.63 34.11
CA ILE A 595 -21.25 0.23 34.67
C ILE A 595 -21.10 -0.59 35.96
N LEU A 596 -20.09 -1.45 36.02
CA LEU A 596 -19.79 -2.34 37.15
C LEU A 596 -18.96 -1.67 38.26
N SER A 597 -18.44 -0.46 38.04
CA SER A 597 -17.63 0.23 39.05
C SER A 597 -18.44 0.57 40.30
N LYS A 598 -18.04 0.00 41.44
CA LYS A 598 -18.70 0.19 42.75
C LYS A 598 -18.63 1.62 43.29
N LYS A 599 -17.74 2.47 42.77
CA LYS A 599 -17.62 3.91 43.14
C LYS A 599 -18.76 4.77 42.60
N SER A 600 -19.61 4.25 41.71
CA SER A 600 -20.74 4.98 41.09
C SER A 600 -21.99 5.06 41.98
N LEU A 601 -22.05 4.38 43.13
CA LEU A 601 -23.12 4.59 44.11
C LEU A 601 -22.61 5.47 45.24
N GLY A 602 -23.33 6.57 45.45
CA GLY A 602 -22.99 7.65 46.36
C GLY A 602 -22.60 7.21 47.76
N GLY A 603 -21.81 8.09 48.40
CA GLY A 603 -21.50 7.98 49.80
C GLY A 603 -22.75 7.69 50.62
N LYS A 604 -22.61 6.80 51.60
CA LYS A 604 -23.55 6.70 52.72
C LYS A 604 -23.62 8.07 53.38
N THR A 605 -24.61 8.87 53.01
CA THR A 605 -25.03 10.00 53.82
C THR A 605 -25.91 9.44 54.92
N GLU A 606 -25.39 9.49 56.16
CA GLU A 606 -26.11 9.13 57.39
C GLU A 606 -27.27 10.08 57.75
N HIS A 607 -27.72 10.93 56.83
CA HIS A 607 -28.82 11.86 57.08
C HIS A 607 -29.91 11.75 56.01
N SER A 608 -30.84 10.82 56.23
CA SER A 608 -32.24 10.96 55.78
C SER A 608 -33.12 9.89 56.45
N LYS A 609 -33.32 9.99 57.77
CA LYS A 609 -34.65 9.72 58.33
C LYS A 609 -35.49 10.96 58.01
N TYR A 610 -36.68 10.75 57.45
CA TYR A 610 -37.66 11.75 56.99
C TYR A 610 -37.50 12.27 55.55
N SER A 611 -38.11 11.56 54.60
CA SER A 611 -38.96 12.22 53.59
C SER A 611 -40.03 11.24 53.08
N LYS A 612 -41.25 11.76 53.00
CA LYS A 612 -42.50 11.05 52.70
C LYS A 612 -42.47 10.45 51.30
N LYS A 613 -43.10 9.26 51.16
CA LYS A 613 -43.51 8.66 49.89
C LYS A 613 -44.35 9.66 49.09
N SER A 614 -43.78 10.25 48.05
CA SER A 614 -44.53 10.81 46.93
C SER A 614 -44.54 9.77 45.81
N LYS A 615 -45.72 9.47 45.25
CA LYS A 615 -45.87 8.65 44.05
C LYS A 615 -45.27 9.43 42.87
N SER A 616 -44.04 9.10 42.51
CA SER A 616 -43.39 9.63 41.29
C SER A 616 -44.05 9.02 40.06
N SER A 617 -44.55 9.85 39.15
CA SER A 617 -44.84 9.43 37.77
C SER A 617 -43.55 8.85 37.15
N PHE A 618 -43.69 7.81 36.34
CA PHE A 618 -42.58 7.25 35.57
C PHE A 618 -42.13 8.28 34.54
N ASP A 619 -41.03 8.99 34.81
CA ASP A 619 -40.46 9.97 33.89
C ASP A 619 -39.38 9.29 33.03
N ILE A 620 -39.71 9.06 31.75
CA ILE A 620 -38.81 8.47 30.74
C ILE A 620 -37.49 9.26 30.66
N MET A 621 -37.54 10.57 30.89
CA MET A 621 -36.36 11.42 30.81
C MET A 621 -35.38 11.14 31.95
N GLN A 622 -35.85 10.75 33.14
CA GLN A 622 -34.95 10.32 34.23
C GLN A 622 -34.27 8.98 33.95
N VAL A 623 -34.93 8.08 33.23
CA VAL A 623 -34.36 6.77 32.84
C VAL A 623 -33.31 6.93 31.73
N VAL A 624 -33.59 7.76 30.73
CA VAL A 624 -32.69 8.03 29.59
C VAL A 624 -31.45 8.82 30.04
N LEU A 625 -31.62 9.78 30.96
CA LEU A 625 -30.51 10.61 31.43
C LEU A 625 -29.65 9.93 32.52
N HIS A 626 -29.97 8.69 32.91
CA HIS A 626 -29.22 7.96 33.93
C HIS A 626 -27.80 7.59 33.42
N PRO A 627 -26.72 7.79 34.20
CA PRO A 627 -25.32 7.61 33.77
C PRO A 627 -25.01 6.27 33.10
N LYS A 628 -25.58 5.17 33.63
CA LYS A 628 -25.43 3.82 33.05
C LYS A 628 -26.12 3.69 31.68
N THR A 629 -27.28 4.31 31.53
CA THR A 629 -28.05 4.34 30.27
C THR A 629 -27.31 5.15 29.22
N VAL A 630 -26.72 6.29 29.61
CA VAL A 630 -25.84 7.10 28.75
C VAL A 630 -24.63 6.31 28.29
N CYS A 631 -23.94 5.63 29.20
CA CYS A 631 -22.79 4.78 28.85
C CYS A 631 -23.19 3.67 27.87
N PHE A 632 -24.35 3.05 28.06
CA PHE A 632 -24.89 2.06 27.15
C PHE A 632 -25.20 2.64 25.76
N PHE A 633 -25.83 3.80 25.68
CA PHE A 633 -26.11 4.47 24.39
C PHE A 633 -24.83 4.92 23.67
N VAL A 634 -23.81 5.39 24.40
CA VAL A 634 -22.50 5.71 23.83
C VAL A 634 -21.84 4.44 23.26
N CYS A 635 -21.87 3.33 23.99
CA CYS A 635 -21.38 2.04 23.52
C CYS A 635 -22.11 1.57 22.25
N LEU A 636 -23.45 1.62 22.26
CA LEU A 636 -24.28 1.23 21.12
C LEU A 636 -24.00 2.12 19.90
N SER A 637 -23.87 3.43 20.11
CA SER A 637 -23.54 4.39 19.06
C SER A 637 -22.16 4.12 18.46
N LEU A 638 -21.15 3.86 19.31
CA LEU A 638 -19.81 3.47 18.85
C LEU A 638 -19.85 2.18 18.02
N CYS A 639 -20.53 1.14 18.48
CA CYS A 639 -20.68 -0.11 17.72
C CYS A 639 -21.41 0.12 16.39
N ALA A 640 -22.45 0.95 16.36
CA ALA A 640 -23.18 1.29 15.14
C ALA A 640 -22.30 2.06 14.15
N LEU A 641 -21.53 3.05 14.62
CA LEU A 641 -20.60 3.83 13.79
C LEU A 641 -19.46 2.97 13.23
N LEU A 642 -18.92 2.05 14.06
CA LEU A 642 -17.93 1.09 13.60
C LEU A 642 -18.51 0.14 12.55
N ARG A 643 -19.76 -0.30 12.69
CA ARG A 643 -20.41 -1.09 11.61
C ARG A 643 -20.67 -0.26 10.35
N LEU A 644 -21.04 1.02 10.49
CA LEU A 644 -21.20 1.90 9.34
C LEU A 644 -19.89 2.06 8.56
N SER A 645 -18.75 1.98 9.25
CA SER A 645 -17.42 2.07 8.66
C SER A 645 -17.13 0.98 7.61
N SER A 646 -17.77 -0.20 7.70
CA SER A 646 -17.60 -1.26 6.69
C SER A 646 -18.08 -0.86 5.30
N SER A 647 -18.94 0.16 5.21
CA SER A 647 -19.41 0.69 3.92
C SER A 647 -18.29 1.26 3.06
N PHE A 648 -17.14 1.62 3.64
CA PHE A 648 -16.00 2.19 2.89
C PHE A 648 -14.94 1.14 2.50
N ILE A 649 -15.09 -0.11 2.96
CA ILE A 649 -14.10 -1.15 2.77
C ILE A 649 -14.29 -1.78 1.37
N PRO A 650 -13.28 -1.77 0.49
CA PRO A 650 -13.34 -2.49 -0.78
C PRO A 650 -13.25 -4.00 -0.52
N CYS A 651 -13.86 -4.80 -1.40
CA CYS A 651 -13.77 -6.25 -1.30
C CYS A 651 -12.40 -6.74 -1.74
N ARG A 652 -11.88 -7.75 -1.06
CA ARG A 652 -10.75 -8.51 -1.57
C ARG A 652 -11.22 -9.48 -2.64
N GLU A 653 -10.36 -9.76 -3.61
CA GLU A 653 -10.64 -10.76 -4.65
C GLU A 653 -10.92 -12.15 -4.05
N GLU A 654 -10.22 -12.50 -2.96
CA GLU A 654 -10.42 -13.80 -2.28
C GLU A 654 -11.78 -13.91 -1.55
N GLN A 655 -12.51 -12.80 -1.39
CA GLN A 655 -13.81 -12.75 -0.73
C GLN A 655 -14.96 -12.88 -1.73
N VAL A 656 -15.27 -14.12 -2.13
CA VAL A 656 -16.32 -14.43 -3.13
C VAL A 656 -17.71 -13.88 -2.77
N TYR A 657 -18.03 -13.77 -1.47
CA TYR A 657 -19.33 -13.30 -0.99
C TYR A 657 -19.39 -11.79 -0.74
N CYS A 658 -18.28 -11.06 -0.93
CA CYS A 658 -18.23 -9.63 -0.68
C CYS A 658 -18.84 -8.85 -1.86
N ARG A 659 -19.61 -7.80 -1.55
CA ARG A 659 -20.18 -6.90 -2.56
C ARG A 659 -19.43 -5.58 -2.54
N ASN A 660 -18.88 -5.21 -3.70
CA ASN A 660 -18.13 -3.96 -3.84
C ASN A 660 -18.99 -2.75 -3.44
N SER A 661 -18.39 -1.90 -2.62
CA SER A 661 -18.97 -0.62 -2.24
C SER A 661 -18.87 0.39 -3.40
N VAL A 662 -19.80 1.35 -3.41
CA VAL A 662 -19.82 2.48 -4.36
C VAL A 662 -18.80 3.57 -3.96
N PHE A 663 -18.31 3.56 -2.71
CA PHE A 663 -17.40 4.59 -2.20
C PHE A 663 -15.96 4.48 -2.75
N PRO A 664 -15.35 3.30 -2.92
CA PRO A 664 -14.02 3.19 -3.53
C PRO A 664 -13.98 3.49 -5.03
N GLN A 665 -15.12 3.51 -5.73
CA GLN A 665 -15.16 3.74 -7.18
C GLN A 665 -14.82 5.21 -7.53
N PRO A 666 -14.15 5.49 -8.67
CA PRO A 666 -13.92 6.86 -9.14
C PRO A 666 -15.22 7.65 -9.30
N LEU A 667 -15.20 8.98 -9.07
CA LEU A 667 -16.42 9.81 -9.20
C LEU A 667 -16.91 9.91 -10.64
N ALA A 668 -15.98 9.85 -11.60
CA ALA A 668 -16.29 9.94 -13.01
C ALA A 668 -17.01 8.69 -13.54
N SER A 669 -16.82 7.51 -12.93
CA SER A 669 -17.48 6.26 -13.36
C SER A 669 -18.93 6.13 -12.88
N LEU A 670 -19.38 7.00 -11.96
CA LEU A 670 -20.77 7.02 -11.49
C LEU A 670 -21.68 7.86 -12.39
N GLU A 671 -22.87 7.36 -12.70
CA GLU A 671 -23.85 8.06 -13.51
C GLU A 671 -25.04 8.64 -12.70
N GLY A 672 -25.65 9.69 -13.26
CA GLY A 672 -26.94 10.23 -12.83
C GLY A 672 -27.02 10.68 -11.36
N ALA A 673 -28.06 10.22 -10.66
CA ALA A 673 -28.38 10.66 -9.30
C ALA A 673 -27.39 10.14 -8.24
N THR A 674 -26.74 9.00 -8.47
CA THR A 674 -25.82 8.38 -7.49
C THR A 674 -24.55 9.21 -7.35
N LYS A 675 -24.00 9.71 -8.46
CA LYS A 675 -22.87 10.65 -8.49
C LYS A 675 -23.14 11.89 -7.64
N ASN A 676 -24.27 12.56 -7.88
CA ASN A 676 -24.66 13.77 -7.16
C ASN A 676 -24.88 13.51 -5.67
N LYS A 677 -25.56 12.41 -5.31
CA LYS A 677 -25.76 12.02 -3.91
C LYS A 677 -24.43 11.78 -3.18
N ARG A 678 -23.49 11.08 -3.82
CA ARG A 678 -22.16 10.82 -3.24
C ARG A 678 -21.37 12.12 -3.05
N TYR A 679 -21.29 12.94 -4.09
CA TYR A 679 -20.59 14.22 -4.04
C TYR A 679 -21.15 15.15 -2.93
N ILE A 680 -22.48 15.28 -2.84
CA ILE A 680 -23.13 16.08 -1.78
C ILE A 680 -22.83 15.50 -0.40
N PHE A 681 -22.89 14.18 -0.24
CA PHE A 681 -22.55 13.53 1.03
C PHE A 681 -21.11 13.84 1.46
N SER A 682 -20.15 13.80 0.53
CA SER A 682 -18.75 14.11 0.80
C SER A 682 -18.53 15.58 1.19
N ILE A 683 -19.20 16.52 0.52
CA ILE A 683 -19.17 17.94 0.91
C ILE A 683 -19.75 18.14 2.30
N VAL A 684 -20.93 17.56 2.58
CA VAL A 684 -21.60 17.70 3.89
C VAL A 684 -20.72 17.11 4.99
N SER A 685 -20.11 15.95 4.75
CA SER A 685 -19.19 15.31 5.68
C SER A 685 -17.98 16.21 5.99
N LEU A 686 -17.37 16.80 4.96
CA LEU A 686 -16.24 17.72 5.11
C LEU A 686 -16.63 19.00 5.87
N ALA A 687 -17.81 19.55 5.58
CA ALA A 687 -18.35 20.71 6.29
C ALA A 687 -18.61 20.40 7.78
N VAL A 688 -19.17 19.23 8.08
CA VAL A 688 -19.38 18.73 9.46
C VAL A 688 -18.06 18.60 10.19
N MET A 689 -17.03 18.03 9.55
CA MET A 689 -15.69 17.90 10.14
C MET A 689 -15.11 19.25 10.59
N VAL A 690 -15.13 20.24 9.69
CA VAL A 690 -14.60 21.59 9.98
C VAL A 690 -15.47 22.30 11.02
N TYR A 691 -16.78 22.20 10.91
CA TYR A 691 -17.72 22.84 11.85
C TYR A 691 -17.58 22.28 13.27
N ALA A 692 -17.63 20.95 13.43
CA ALA A 692 -17.55 20.27 14.72
C ALA A 692 -16.23 20.58 15.43
N SER A 693 -15.11 20.51 14.70
CA SER A 693 -13.77 20.80 15.25
C SER A 693 -13.65 22.24 15.72
N ARG A 694 -14.15 23.21 14.93
CA ARG A 694 -14.17 24.63 15.33
C ARG A 694 -15.09 24.86 16.52
N ARG A 695 -16.23 24.18 16.58
CA ARG A 695 -17.17 24.34 17.70
C ARG A 695 -16.58 23.80 19.01
N TRP A 696 -15.87 22.67 18.94
CA TRP A 696 -15.15 22.11 20.08
C TRP A 696 -14.03 23.05 20.57
N LEU A 697 -13.20 23.59 19.67
CA LEU A 697 -12.15 24.56 20.06
C LEU A 697 -12.74 25.85 20.64
N LYS A 698 -13.88 26.33 20.11
CA LYS A 698 -14.61 27.48 20.69
C LYS A 698 -15.21 27.17 22.06
N HIS A 699 -15.69 25.96 22.29
CA HIS A 699 -16.28 25.56 23.57
C HIS A 699 -15.28 25.72 24.74
N PHE A 700 -14.01 25.38 24.49
CA PHE A 700 -12.93 25.58 25.47
C PHE A 700 -12.28 26.97 25.43
N GLY A 701 -12.76 27.88 24.57
CA GLY A 701 -12.25 29.24 24.46
C GLY A 701 -10.94 29.40 23.67
N ASN A 702 -10.51 28.37 22.93
CA ASN A 702 -9.23 28.36 22.22
C ASN A 702 -9.21 29.20 20.94
N LEU A 703 -10.38 29.60 20.40
CA LEU A 703 -10.50 30.41 19.17
C LEU A 703 -10.93 31.87 19.41
N ASN A 704 -10.83 32.37 20.64
CA ASN A 704 -11.28 33.72 21.00
C ASN A 704 -10.21 34.83 20.82
N GLY A 705 -8.99 34.48 20.40
CA GLY A 705 -7.87 35.42 20.30
C GLY A 705 -7.43 35.76 18.88
N THR A 706 -6.37 36.57 18.78
CA THR A 706 -5.77 37.05 17.52
C THR A 706 -4.36 36.52 17.27
N SER A 707 -3.90 35.53 18.04
CA SER A 707 -2.57 34.94 17.82
C SER A 707 -2.47 34.30 16.42
N PRO A 708 -1.28 34.25 15.80
CA PRO A 708 -1.12 33.65 14.47
C PRO A 708 -1.69 32.24 14.36
N GLY A 709 -1.52 31.40 15.39
CA GLY A 709 -2.10 30.06 15.45
C GLY A 709 -3.63 30.05 15.46
N VAL A 710 -4.26 30.99 16.18
CA VAL A 710 -5.73 31.13 16.19
C VAL A 710 -6.26 31.61 14.84
N VAL A 711 -5.59 32.58 14.21
CA VAL A 711 -5.95 33.08 12.87
C VAL A 711 -5.83 31.96 11.84
N ALA A 712 -4.75 31.18 11.87
CA ALA A 712 -4.56 30.03 11.00
C ALA A 712 -5.69 29.00 11.15
N MET A 713 -6.11 28.68 12.38
CA MET A 713 -7.21 27.75 12.63
C MET A 713 -8.61 28.32 12.36
N LEU A 714 -8.76 29.64 12.36
CA LEU A 714 -10.04 30.30 12.09
C LEU A 714 -10.38 30.29 10.59
N TYR A 715 -9.37 30.49 9.73
CA TYR A 715 -9.53 30.64 8.28
C TYR A 715 -8.94 29.50 7.45
N GLY A 716 -7.84 28.88 7.87
CA GLY A 716 -7.16 27.81 7.14
C GLY A 716 -8.06 26.60 6.86
N PRO A 717 -8.63 25.93 7.89
CA PRO A 717 -9.47 24.75 7.69
C PRO A 717 -10.70 25.00 6.79
N PRO A 718 -11.49 26.09 6.96
CA PRO A 718 -12.59 26.39 6.04
C PRO A 718 -12.15 26.64 4.59
N LEU A 719 -11.05 27.36 4.38
CA LEU A 719 -10.54 27.65 3.03
C LEU A 719 -10.03 26.37 2.35
N ALA A 720 -9.27 25.54 3.07
CA ALA A 720 -8.82 24.24 2.58
C ALA A 720 -10.01 23.36 2.20
N ALA A 721 -11.04 23.27 3.05
CA ALA A 721 -12.24 22.50 2.75
C ALA A 721 -12.98 22.99 1.49
N LEU A 722 -13.09 24.32 1.31
CA LEU A 722 -13.69 24.89 0.11
C LEU A 722 -12.93 24.49 -1.16
N PHE A 723 -11.60 24.63 -1.16
CA PHE A 723 -10.79 24.26 -2.33
C PHE A 723 -10.80 22.75 -2.58
N THR A 724 -10.86 21.92 -1.55
CA THR A 724 -11.07 20.46 -1.70
C THR A 724 -12.42 20.14 -2.37
N CYS A 725 -13.51 20.81 -1.97
CA CYS A 725 -14.81 20.62 -2.62
C CYS A 725 -14.79 21.01 -4.10
N LEU A 726 -14.10 22.10 -4.44
CA LEU A 726 -13.93 22.56 -5.82
C LEU A 726 -13.06 21.59 -6.63
N HIS A 727 -11.99 21.05 -6.03
CA HIS A 727 -11.16 20.03 -6.66
C HIS A 727 -11.96 18.77 -7.02
N TRP A 728 -12.76 18.25 -6.08
CA TRP A 728 -13.63 17.11 -6.35
C TRP A 728 -14.72 17.42 -7.39
N ALA A 729 -15.20 18.67 -7.44
CA ALA A 729 -16.14 19.09 -8.49
C ALA A 729 -15.51 18.96 -9.88
N LEU A 730 -14.26 19.40 -10.02
CA LEU A 730 -13.49 19.34 -11.27
C LEU A 730 -13.25 17.88 -11.70
N GLN A 731 -12.91 16.99 -10.75
CA GLN A 731 -12.77 15.55 -11.02
C GLN A 731 -14.09 14.87 -11.43
N GLY A 732 -15.23 15.46 -11.08
CA GLY A 732 -16.55 14.98 -11.47
C GLY A 732 -17.02 15.43 -12.85
N LEU A 733 -16.26 16.24 -13.60
CA LEU A 733 -16.65 16.69 -14.95
C LEU A 733 -16.55 15.54 -15.97
N SER A 734 -17.33 15.61 -17.05
CA SER A 734 -17.21 14.68 -18.18
C SER A 734 -15.99 15.02 -19.03
N ASP A 735 -15.42 14.03 -19.72
CA ASP A 735 -14.17 14.20 -20.50
C ASP A 735 -14.28 15.36 -21.53
N LEU A 736 -15.42 15.48 -22.22
CA LEU A 736 -15.73 16.59 -23.15
C LEU A 736 -15.54 18.00 -22.55
N VAL A 737 -15.81 18.16 -21.25
CA VAL A 737 -15.68 19.43 -20.54
C VAL A 737 -14.30 19.54 -19.90
N SER A 738 -13.74 18.43 -19.41
CA SER A 738 -12.39 18.38 -18.85
C SER A 738 -11.32 18.75 -19.88
N ASP A 739 -11.47 18.28 -21.12
CA ASP A 739 -10.55 18.56 -22.24
C ASP A 739 -10.56 20.04 -22.66
N SER A 740 -11.58 20.81 -22.24
CA SER A 740 -11.63 22.25 -22.45
C SER A 740 -10.72 23.03 -21.47
N PHE A 741 -10.28 22.38 -20.38
CA PHE A 741 -9.37 22.98 -19.41
C PHE A 741 -7.93 22.55 -19.67
N THR A 742 -7.00 23.48 -19.44
CA THR A 742 -5.57 23.14 -19.43
C THR A 742 -5.23 22.35 -18.15
N PRO A 743 -4.26 21.40 -18.19
CA PRO A 743 -3.92 20.57 -17.04
C PRO A 743 -3.60 21.34 -15.75
N TRP A 744 -2.98 22.53 -15.87
CA TRP A 744 -2.67 23.37 -14.71
C TRP A 744 -3.91 23.95 -14.03
N GLN A 745 -4.99 24.21 -14.78
CA GLN A 745 -6.26 24.71 -14.23
C GLN A 745 -6.94 23.64 -13.38
N LEU A 746 -6.87 22.38 -13.79
CA LEU A 746 -7.41 21.24 -13.03
C LEU A 746 -6.63 20.99 -11.73
N ALA A 747 -5.31 21.24 -11.73
CA ALA A 747 -4.44 21.09 -10.57
C ALA A 747 -4.53 22.24 -9.54
N LEU A 748 -4.93 23.44 -9.97
CA LEU A 748 -4.87 24.67 -9.18
C LEU A 748 -5.58 24.57 -7.82
N MET A 749 -6.75 23.94 -7.77
CA MET A 749 -7.53 23.83 -6.53
C MET A 749 -6.82 22.97 -5.48
N ALA A 750 -6.25 21.83 -5.87
CA ALA A 750 -5.48 20.98 -4.96
C ALA A 750 -4.18 21.66 -4.52
N GLN A 751 -3.50 22.40 -5.40
CA GLN A 751 -2.32 23.20 -5.05
C GLN A 751 -2.65 24.28 -4.01
N ALA A 752 -3.78 24.96 -4.15
CA ALA A 752 -4.24 25.94 -3.17
C ALA A 752 -4.47 25.30 -1.79
N VAL A 753 -5.02 24.08 -1.72
CA VAL A 753 -5.16 23.32 -0.47
C VAL A 753 -3.80 23.07 0.17
N TYR A 754 -2.80 22.57 -0.58
CA TYR A 754 -1.46 22.33 -0.05
C TYR A 754 -0.83 23.60 0.52
N VAL A 755 -0.93 24.73 -0.18
CA VAL A 755 -0.39 26.02 0.29
C VAL A 755 -1.09 26.46 1.59
N VAL A 756 -2.42 26.44 1.64
CA VAL A 756 -3.19 26.84 2.82
C VAL A 756 -2.86 25.94 4.02
N LEU A 757 -2.81 24.63 3.82
CA LEU A 757 -2.48 23.67 4.88
C LEU A 757 -1.02 23.79 5.33
N LEU A 758 -0.07 23.92 4.40
CA LEU A 758 1.34 24.09 4.73
C LEU A 758 1.57 25.35 5.57
N VAL A 759 1.01 26.49 5.16
CA VAL A 759 1.08 27.75 5.92
C VAL A 759 0.44 27.58 7.29
N SER A 760 -0.72 26.92 7.38
CA SER A 760 -1.41 26.69 8.65
C SER A 760 -0.64 25.77 9.60
N ILE A 761 -0.06 24.67 9.09
CA ILE A 761 0.75 23.71 9.85
C ILE A 761 2.04 24.35 10.35
N VAL A 762 2.74 25.09 9.49
CA VAL A 762 3.97 25.82 9.87
C VAL A 762 3.63 26.87 10.93
N THR A 763 2.56 27.64 10.73
CA THR A 763 2.12 28.66 11.69
C THR A 763 1.76 28.03 13.05
N LEU A 764 1.03 26.92 13.06
CA LEU A 764 0.67 26.23 14.30
C LEU A 764 1.91 25.58 14.97
N THR A 765 2.90 25.13 14.21
CA THR A 765 4.16 24.58 14.76
C THR A 765 5.00 25.68 15.41
N VAL A 766 5.04 26.88 14.83
CA VAL A 766 5.77 28.02 15.37
C VAL A 766 5.02 28.67 16.53
N TRP A 767 3.69 28.84 16.42
CA TRP A 767 2.81 29.43 17.43
C TRP A 767 1.70 28.46 17.86
N PRO A 768 2.03 27.45 18.68
CA PRO A 768 1.10 26.36 19.00
C PRO A 768 -0.01 26.75 19.98
N LEU A 769 0.16 27.83 20.75
CA LEU A 769 -0.78 28.18 21.81
C LEU A 769 -2.05 28.86 21.26
N LEU A 770 -3.16 28.13 21.38
CA LEU A 770 -4.50 28.62 21.08
C LEU A 770 -5.18 29.14 22.37
N ILE A 771 -4.59 30.17 22.98
CA ILE A 771 -5.07 30.78 24.23
C ILE A 771 -5.27 32.28 24.04
N PHE A 772 -6.18 32.87 24.81
CA PHE A 772 -6.51 34.29 24.73
C PHE A 772 -6.48 34.95 26.11
N MET A 773 -5.72 36.03 26.25
CA MET A 773 -5.56 36.78 27.51
C MET A 773 -6.31 38.11 27.42
N ILE A 774 -7.06 38.45 28.47
CA ILE A 774 -7.61 39.80 28.68
C ILE A 774 -6.77 40.48 29.79
N PRO A 775 -6.04 41.57 29.48
CA PRO A 775 -5.23 42.28 30.47
C PRO A 775 -6.10 42.96 31.54
N SER A 776 -5.69 42.90 32.82
CA SER A 776 -6.51 43.38 33.95
C SER A 776 -6.68 44.90 34.03
N LYS A 777 -5.91 45.69 33.26
CA LYS A 777 -5.99 47.15 33.20
C LYS A 777 -6.97 47.71 32.14
N ALA A 778 -7.74 46.87 31.46
CA ALA A 778 -8.70 47.33 30.45
C ALA A 778 -10.11 47.53 31.03
N ASN A 779 -10.28 48.52 31.90
CA ASN A 779 -11.59 49.12 32.17
C ASN A 779 -11.74 50.38 31.31
N SER A 780 -11.89 50.24 30.00
CA SER A 780 -12.47 51.30 29.14
C SER A 780 -12.96 50.71 27.81
N ALA A 781 -14.28 50.69 27.64
CA ALA A 781 -15.04 50.88 26.40
C ALA A 781 -14.77 50.03 25.12
N LEU A 782 -15.86 49.39 24.67
CA LEU A 782 -16.24 49.06 23.28
C LEU A 782 -15.38 48.06 22.48
N TYR A 783 -15.98 46.92 22.11
CA TYR A 783 -16.61 46.76 20.79
C TYR A 783 -17.65 45.61 20.81
N LEU A 784 -18.86 45.94 20.34
CA LEU A 784 -20.04 45.09 20.18
C LEU A 784 -20.09 44.44 18.78
N SER A 785 -20.87 43.36 18.64
CA SER A 785 -21.47 42.74 17.42
C SER A 785 -21.01 41.27 17.21
N HIS A 786 -21.83 40.21 17.10
CA HIS A 786 -23.20 40.08 16.58
C HIS A 786 -23.90 38.78 17.11
N LYS A 787 -25.18 38.95 17.51
CA LYS A 787 -26.37 38.06 17.67
C LYS A 787 -26.27 36.52 17.87
N GLY A 788 -26.94 36.05 18.94
CA GLY A 788 -27.55 34.71 19.06
C GLY A 788 -27.80 34.25 20.51
N ASP A 789 -29.02 34.43 21.01
CA ASP A 789 -29.65 33.92 22.26
C ASP A 789 -29.31 34.54 23.63
N LEU A 790 -30.12 35.56 23.96
CA LEU A 790 -30.17 36.32 25.21
C LEU A 790 -31.58 36.16 25.83
N GLN A 791 -31.78 35.19 26.72
CA GLN A 791 -32.94 35.21 27.64
C GLN A 791 -32.61 34.99 29.13
N HIS A 792 -31.37 34.65 29.50
CA HIS A 792 -31.00 34.48 30.92
C HIS A 792 -29.72 35.20 31.37
N ILE A 793 -29.15 36.08 30.55
CA ILE A 793 -27.88 36.76 30.85
C ILE A 793 -28.11 38.08 31.61
N ILE A 794 -29.21 38.80 31.35
CA ILE A 794 -29.48 40.13 31.94
C ILE A 794 -29.68 40.09 33.46
N PRO A 795 -30.47 39.18 34.07
CA PRO A 795 -30.64 39.15 35.52
C PRO A 795 -29.36 38.74 36.26
N THR A 796 -28.54 37.89 35.64
CA THR A 796 -27.30 37.34 36.21
C THR A 796 -26.17 38.35 36.18
N ILE A 797 -26.03 39.09 35.07
CA ILE A 797 -25.10 40.22 34.96
C ILE A 797 -25.55 41.37 35.86
N TYR A 798 -26.84 41.66 35.96
CA TYR A 798 -27.37 42.68 36.87
C TYR A 798 -27.15 42.31 38.35
N ASN A 799 -27.35 41.05 38.74
CA ASN A 799 -27.08 40.58 40.10
C ASN A 799 -25.58 40.52 40.42
N GLN A 800 -24.72 40.14 39.47
CA GLN A 800 -23.27 40.21 39.65
C GLN A 800 -22.77 41.65 39.72
N LEU A 801 -23.33 42.56 38.92
CA LEU A 801 -23.04 44.00 39.03
C LEU A 801 -23.50 44.56 40.37
N LYS A 802 -24.70 44.18 40.86
CA LYS A 802 -25.23 44.63 42.15
C LYS A 802 -24.40 44.13 43.34
N VAL A 803 -23.96 42.88 43.31
CA VAL A 803 -23.07 42.30 44.34
C VAL A 803 -21.68 42.94 44.30
N ASN A 804 -21.13 43.17 43.09
CA ASN A 804 -19.85 43.85 42.93
C ASN A 804 -19.89 45.34 43.31
N PHE A 805 -21.04 46.01 43.15
CA PHE A 805 -21.23 47.40 43.58
C PHE A 805 -21.41 47.54 45.10
N GLN A 806 -21.95 46.52 45.77
CA GLN A 806 -22.11 46.51 47.24
C GLN A 806 -20.84 46.09 47.99
N GLN A 807 -19.91 45.39 47.34
CA GLN A 807 -18.63 44.99 47.93
C GLN A 807 -17.49 46.00 47.72
N SER A 808 -17.68 47.06 46.93
CA SER A 808 -16.59 47.98 46.55
C SER A 808 -16.21 49.03 47.61
N HIS A 809 -16.65 48.90 48.86
CA HIS A 809 -16.36 49.91 49.89
C HIS A 809 -15.35 49.54 50.96
N ASN A 810 -14.81 48.32 50.99
CA ASN A 810 -13.73 47.97 51.91
C ASN A 810 -12.85 46.86 51.32
N GLU A 811 -11.73 47.22 50.70
CA GLU A 811 -10.39 46.62 50.89
C GLU A 811 -9.42 47.09 49.79
N LYS A 812 -8.18 47.30 50.21
CA LYS A 812 -7.07 47.90 49.46
C LYS A 812 -6.67 47.07 48.22
N ASP A 813 -6.13 47.79 47.24
CA ASP A 813 -5.50 47.29 46.01
C ASP A 813 -4.77 45.94 46.20
N SER A 814 -5.38 44.86 45.70
CA SER A 814 -4.70 43.63 45.35
C SER A 814 -4.82 43.43 43.84
N GLU A 815 -3.68 43.19 43.18
CA GLU A 815 -3.57 42.97 41.75
C GLU A 815 -4.55 41.89 41.28
N ARG A 816 -5.52 42.26 40.44
CA ARG A 816 -6.42 41.29 39.81
C ARG A 816 -5.64 40.47 38.77
N SER A 817 -5.57 39.16 38.98
CA SER A 817 -4.99 38.21 38.02
C SER A 817 -5.68 38.29 36.65
N PRO A 818 -4.92 38.24 35.54
CA PRO A 818 -5.50 38.29 34.20
C PRO A 818 -6.38 37.06 33.90
N ILE A 819 -7.49 37.25 33.18
CA ILE A 819 -8.38 36.16 32.75
C ILE A 819 -7.83 35.57 31.45
N ILE A 820 -7.60 34.25 31.43
CA ILE A 820 -7.02 33.54 30.29
C ILE A 820 -7.99 32.44 29.82
N TYR A 821 -8.52 32.59 28.61
CA TYR A 821 -9.37 31.60 27.95
C TYR A 821 -8.52 30.54 27.25
N GLY A 822 -8.99 29.29 27.24
CA GLY A 822 -8.31 28.16 26.59
C GLY A 822 -7.17 27.52 27.38
N LEU A 823 -6.87 28.02 28.59
CA LEU A 823 -5.73 27.52 29.37
C LEU A 823 -5.92 26.06 29.82
N GLY A 824 -7.12 25.68 30.25
CA GLY A 824 -7.43 24.31 30.72
C GLY A 824 -7.45 23.23 29.63
N SER A 825 -7.28 23.60 28.36
CA SER A 825 -7.22 22.68 27.21
C SER A 825 -5.99 22.92 26.33
N ALA A 826 -4.95 23.59 26.84
CA ALA A 826 -3.84 24.10 26.04
C ALA A 826 -3.15 23.01 25.21
N TYR A 827 -2.92 21.83 25.78
CA TYR A 827 -2.28 20.71 25.07
C TYR A 827 -3.25 20.04 24.09
N SER A 828 -4.44 19.67 24.57
CA SER A 828 -5.45 18.96 23.78
C SER A 828 -5.93 19.79 22.60
N ALA A 829 -6.14 21.10 22.77
CA ALA A 829 -6.53 22.00 21.70
C ALA A 829 -5.46 22.14 20.62
N SER A 830 -4.19 22.21 21.01
CA SER A 830 -3.07 22.25 20.07
C SER A 830 -2.98 20.96 19.24
N ILE A 831 -3.13 19.80 19.88
CA ILE A 831 -3.11 18.49 19.21
C ILE A 831 -4.33 18.32 18.30
N CYS A 832 -5.54 18.66 18.76
CA CYS A 832 -6.75 18.61 17.94
C CYS A 832 -6.67 19.56 16.73
N ALA A 833 -6.11 20.76 16.89
CA ALA A 833 -5.88 21.67 15.78
C ALA A 833 -4.90 21.08 14.75
N TYR A 834 -3.81 20.48 15.23
CA TYR A 834 -2.83 19.79 14.37
C TYR A 834 -3.49 18.62 13.62
N LEU A 835 -4.29 17.80 14.32
CA LEU A 835 -5.05 16.69 13.74
C LEU A 835 -6.03 17.11 12.66
N VAL A 836 -6.71 18.25 12.81
CA VAL A 836 -7.65 18.74 11.80
C VAL A 836 -6.92 19.15 10.52
N LEU A 837 -5.73 19.77 10.63
CA LEU A 837 -4.95 20.16 9.47
C LEU A 837 -4.41 18.94 8.70
N PHE A 838 -3.88 17.95 9.41
CA PHE A 838 -3.45 16.68 8.79
C PHE A 838 -4.65 15.88 8.28
N GLY A 839 -5.78 15.87 9.00
CA GLY A 839 -7.02 15.24 8.55
C GLY A 839 -7.52 15.82 7.23
N LEU A 840 -7.45 17.14 7.04
CA LEU A 840 -7.79 17.79 5.77
C LEU A 840 -6.83 17.41 4.63
N LEU A 841 -5.54 17.29 4.92
CA LEU A 841 -4.55 16.79 3.95
C LEU A 841 -4.90 15.36 3.52
N LEU A 842 -5.18 14.48 4.47
CA LEU A 842 -5.58 13.09 4.19
C LEU A 842 -6.90 13.03 3.43
N THR A 843 -7.88 13.87 3.78
CA THR A 843 -9.16 13.97 3.06
C THR A 843 -8.95 14.38 1.60
N LEU A 844 -8.05 15.31 1.29
CA LEU A 844 -7.72 15.66 -0.09
C LEU A 844 -7.19 14.43 -0.85
N LEU A 845 -6.28 13.67 -0.24
CA LEU A 845 -5.62 12.52 -0.86
C LEU A 845 -6.55 11.30 -1.03
N LEU A 846 -7.51 11.09 -0.13
CA LEU A 846 -8.43 9.94 -0.15
C LEU A 846 -9.52 10.02 -1.23
N SER A 847 -9.61 11.12 -2.00
CA SER A 847 -10.69 11.43 -2.95
C SER A 847 -12.07 11.57 -2.31
N ASP A 848 -13.07 12.02 -3.07
CA ASP A 848 -14.43 12.27 -2.57
C ASP A 848 -15.09 11.02 -1.97
N GLY A 849 -14.79 9.84 -2.52
CA GLY A 849 -15.45 8.59 -2.17
C GLY A 849 -15.14 8.11 -0.75
N THR A 850 -13.85 8.04 -0.38
CA THR A 850 -13.43 7.56 0.95
C THR A 850 -13.10 8.67 1.92
N ALA A 851 -13.02 9.95 1.50
CA ALA A 851 -12.87 11.10 2.40
C ALA A 851 -13.81 11.13 3.62
N PRO A 852 -15.11 10.78 3.52
CA PRO A 852 -16.02 10.75 4.67
C PRO A 852 -15.58 9.82 5.80
N SER A 853 -14.73 8.84 5.52
CA SER A 853 -14.14 7.96 6.53
C SER A 853 -13.31 8.72 7.58
N ILE A 854 -12.63 9.82 7.22
CA ILE A 854 -11.86 10.65 8.16
C ILE A 854 -12.79 11.38 9.13
N THR A 855 -13.90 11.94 8.63
CA THR A 855 -14.93 12.55 9.47
C THR A 855 -15.52 11.52 10.45
N LEU A 856 -15.82 10.32 9.96
CA LEU A 856 -16.26 9.21 10.82
C LEU A 856 -15.19 8.84 11.85
N GLY A 857 -13.92 8.83 11.46
CA GLY A 857 -12.76 8.59 12.32
C GLY A 857 -12.63 9.62 13.45
N ILE A 858 -12.86 10.91 13.16
CA ILE A 858 -12.88 11.97 14.18
C ILE A 858 -14.01 11.74 15.20
N LEU A 859 -15.21 11.38 14.72
CA LEU A 859 -16.36 11.10 15.60
C LEU A 859 -16.11 9.87 16.50
N VAL A 860 -15.60 8.78 15.91
CA VAL A 860 -15.24 7.56 16.64
C VAL A 860 -14.12 7.85 17.64
N LEU A 861 -13.06 8.57 17.24
CA LEU A 861 -11.96 8.97 18.13
C LEU A 861 -12.48 9.75 19.34
N TYR A 862 -13.33 10.76 19.12
CA TYR A 862 -13.93 11.56 20.19
C TYR A 862 -14.70 10.67 21.19
N LEU A 863 -15.61 9.82 20.70
CA LEU A 863 -16.40 8.94 21.56
C LEU A 863 -15.54 7.91 22.30
N CYS A 864 -14.52 7.36 21.64
CA CYS A 864 -13.56 6.44 22.26
C CYS A 864 -12.74 7.13 23.35
N LEU A 865 -12.30 8.39 23.15
CA LEU A 865 -11.57 9.16 24.16
C LEU A 865 -12.46 9.52 25.36
N GLU A 866 -13.73 9.86 25.15
CA GLU A 866 -14.70 10.07 26.23
C GLU A 866 -14.95 8.79 27.04
N LEU A 867 -15.14 7.66 26.36
CA LEU A 867 -15.32 6.36 27.00
C LEU A 867 -14.08 5.93 27.78
N TYR A 868 -12.89 6.08 27.17
CA TYR A 868 -11.60 5.80 27.80
C TYR A 868 -11.38 6.65 29.06
N SER A 869 -11.67 7.94 28.97
CA SER A 869 -11.56 8.88 30.09
C SER A 869 -12.50 8.51 31.22
N ALA A 870 -13.73 8.13 30.91
CA ALA A 870 -14.66 7.63 31.92
C ALA A 870 -14.14 6.33 32.59
N ALA A 871 -13.64 5.37 31.82
CA ALA A 871 -13.08 4.14 32.36
C ALA A 871 -11.83 4.38 33.24
N ILE A 872 -11.01 5.38 32.92
CA ILE A 872 -9.87 5.77 33.78
C ILE A 872 -10.36 6.40 35.07
N VAL A 873 -11.22 7.42 34.97
CA VAL A 873 -11.62 8.22 36.13
C VAL A 873 -12.41 7.40 37.13
N SER A 874 -13.26 6.47 36.66
CA SER A 874 -14.02 5.56 37.53
C SER A 874 -13.13 4.61 38.35
N ASN A 875 -11.94 4.27 37.83
CA ASN A 875 -11.01 3.32 38.43
C ASN A 875 -9.82 3.97 39.15
N SER A 876 -9.60 5.28 38.97
CA SER A 876 -8.47 6.00 39.58
C SER A 876 -8.77 6.44 41.02
N LYS A 877 -7.74 6.51 41.86
CA LYS A 877 -7.86 7.01 43.24
C LYS A 877 -7.33 8.44 43.38
N HIS A 878 -6.27 8.78 42.66
CA HIS A 878 -5.67 10.11 42.65
C HIS A 878 -5.75 10.75 41.26
N GLU A 879 -5.83 12.08 41.20
CA GLU A 879 -5.76 12.86 39.93
C GLU A 879 -4.46 12.52 39.17
N GLU A 880 -3.41 12.18 39.91
CA GLU A 880 -2.12 11.79 39.36
C GLU A 880 -2.12 10.49 38.52
N ASP A 881 -3.08 9.59 38.76
CA ASP A 881 -3.21 8.33 38.02
C ASP A 881 -3.96 8.49 36.70
N MET A 882 -4.55 9.67 36.46
CA MET A 882 -5.43 9.92 35.31
C MET A 882 -4.66 10.17 34.00
N SER A 883 -3.44 10.72 34.08
CA SER A 883 -2.63 11.08 32.90
C SER A 883 -1.64 10.00 32.45
N SER A 884 -1.53 8.88 33.17
CA SER A 884 -0.60 7.80 32.84
C SER A 884 -1.14 6.95 31.67
N PRO A 885 -0.38 6.75 30.57
CA PRO A 885 -0.84 5.98 29.43
C PRO A 885 -1.02 4.51 29.82
N ARG A 886 -2.27 4.02 29.79
CA ARG A 886 -2.59 2.63 30.14
C ARG A 886 -2.44 1.70 28.94
N TRP A 887 -2.04 0.45 29.21
CA TRP A 887 -1.99 -0.64 28.23
C TRP A 887 -3.26 -0.73 27.36
N ALA A 888 -4.44 -0.71 27.98
CA ALA A 888 -5.71 -0.74 27.26
C ALA A 888 -5.92 0.44 26.29
N GLY A 889 -5.35 1.61 26.59
CA GLY A 889 -5.39 2.77 25.69
C GLY A 889 -4.49 2.60 24.47
N LEU A 890 -3.31 1.99 24.65
CA LEU A 890 -2.40 1.66 23.54
C LEU A 890 -3.04 0.62 22.60
N VAL A 891 -3.68 -0.42 23.15
CA VAL A 891 -4.42 -1.43 22.37
C VAL A 891 -5.60 -0.80 21.62
N LEU A 892 -6.35 0.10 22.27
CA LEU A 892 -7.46 0.83 21.63
C LEU A 892 -6.99 1.61 20.40
N PHE A 893 -5.92 2.38 20.52
CA PHE A 893 -5.36 3.15 19.40
C PHE A 893 -4.78 2.26 18.29
N ASN A 894 -4.19 1.13 18.64
CA ASN A 894 -3.71 0.15 17.66
C ASN A 894 -4.84 -0.48 16.84
N LEU A 895 -5.93 -0.88 17.50
CA LEU A 895 -7.10 -1.44 16.83
C LEU A 895 -7.80 -0.38 15.98
N LEU A 896 -7.95 0.85 16.47
CA LEU A 896 -8.46 1.98 15.69
C LEU A 896 -7.62 2.23 14.43
N SER A 897 -6.29 2.27 14.58
CA SER A 897 -5.35 2.39 13.46
C SER A 897 -5.52 1.27 12.43
N THR A 898 -5.77 0.03 12.87
CA THR A 898 -5.91 -1.13 11.98
C THR A 898 -7.28 -1.11 11.27
N VAL A 899 -8.37 -0.85 11.98
CA VAL A 899 -9.72 -0.75 11.40
C VAL A 899 -9.80 0.40 10.39
N PHE A 900 -9.18 1.54 10.69
CA PHE A 900 -9.22 2.69 9.78
C PHE A 900 -8.20 2.64 8.64
N PHE A 901 -7.22 1.74 8.67
CA PHE A 901 -6.48 1.38 7.45
C PHE A 901 -7.46 0.83 6.40
N TYR A 902 -8.30 -0.13 6.78
CA TYR A 902 -9.33 -0.69 5.90
C TYR A 902 -10.46 0.30 5.58
N THR A 903 -10.96 1.02 6.59
CA THR A 903 -12.06 2.00 6.42
C THR A 903 -11.69 3.16 5.49
N THR A 904 -10.41 3.50 5.38
CA THR A 904 -9.95 4.54 4.43
C THR A 904 -9.86 4.03 2.98
N GLY A 905 -10.19 2.75 2.75
CA GLY A 905 -10.32 2.16 1.43
C GLY A 905 -9.11 1.37 0.95
N HIS A 906 -8.24 0.94 1.86
CA HIS A 906 -6.99 0.24 1.55
C HIS A 906 -7.05 -1.23 1.94
N GLN A 907 -6.22 -2.05 1.29
CA GLN A 907 -6.01 -3.44 1.62
C GLN A 907 -4.50 -3.74 1.70
N ALA A 908 -4.15 -4.83 2.38
CA ALA A 908 -2.76 -5.27 2.45
C ALA A 908 -2.36 -6.10 1.20
N THR A 909 -2.62 -5.58 0.00
CA THR A 909 -2.29 -6.20 -1.30
C THR A 909 -1.61 -5.15 -2.20
N VAL A 910 -0.67 -5.58 -3.05
CA VAL A 910 0.06 -4.66 -3.95
C VAL A 910 -0.86 -3.98 -4.96
N PRO A 911 -1.83 -4.68 -5.60
CA PRO A 911 -2.76 -4.04 -6.55
C PRO A 911 -3.65 -2.97 -5.94
N SER A 912 -3.89 -3.00 -4.62
CA SER A 912 -4.78 -2.02 -3.96
C SER A 912 -4.12 -0.66 -3.66
N ILE A 913 -2.85 -0.46 -4.02
CA ILE A 913 -2.14 0.81 -3.82
C ILE A 913 -2.69 1.85 -4.81
N ARG A 914 -3.22 2.95 -4.28
CA ARG A 914 -3.80 4.04 -5.07
C ARG A 914 -2.73 5.03 -5.54
N PHE A 915 -2.12 4.74 -6.67
CA PHE A 915 -1.05 5.57 -7.24
C PHE A 915 -1.54 6.95 -7.70
N GLU A 916 -2.86 7.13 -7.90
CA GLU A 916 -3.47 8.40 -8.29
C GLU A 916 -3.22 9.49 -7.25
N ALA A 917 -3.06 9.12 -5.97
CA ALA A 917 -2.71 10.03 -4.89
C ALA A 917 -1.40 10.79 -5.15
N GLY A 918 -0.47 10.20 -5.90
CA GLY A 918 0.80 10.82 -6.29
C GLY A 918 0.65 12.04 -7.20
N TYR A 919 -0.48 12.14 -7.91
CA TYR A 919 -0.76 13.19 -8.90
C TYR A 919 -1.80 14.21 -8.42
N VAL A 920 -2.30 14.11 -7.19
CA VAL A 920 -3.27 15.08 -6.65
C VAL A 920 -2.60 16.45 -6.55
N GLY A 921 -2.96 17.37 -7.46
CA GLY A 921 -2.39 18.72 -7.55
C GLY A 921 -1.13 18.85 -8.42
N PHE A 922 -0.76 17.80 -9.15
CA PHE A 922 0.41 17.78 -10.04
C PHE A 922 0.00 17.24 -11.42
N TYR A 923 0.65 17.73 -12.48
CA TYR A 923 0.37 17.33 -13.86
C TYR A 923 1.68 17.19 -14.65
N GLY A 924 1.69 16.30 -15.64
CA GLY A 924 2.87 15.99 -16.44
C GLY A 924 3.96 15.22 -15.69
N ASP A 925 5.14 15.15 -16.29
CA ASP A 925 6.22 14.29 -15.80
C ASP A 925 6.97 14.90 -14.64
N LEU A 926 6.89 14.23 -13.51
CA LEU A 926 7.63 14.61 -12.33
C LEU A 926 9.05 14.03 -12.42
N LYS A 927 10.04 14.91 -12.56
CA LYS A 927 11.47 14.53 -12.59
C LYS A 927 11.95 13.78 -11.33
N SER A 928 11.19 13.81 -10.24
CA SER A 928 11.50 13.13 -8.98
C SER A 928 10.26 12.44 -8.42
N PHE A 929 10.42 11.15 -8.09
CA PHE A 929 9.38 10.31 -7.51
C PHE A 929 9.25 10.44 -5.99
N ILE A 930 10.08 11.28 -5.34
CA ILE A 930 10.07 11.42 -3.87
C ILE A 930 8.73 11.99 -3.38
N LEU A 931 8.25 13.06 -4.01
CA LEU A 931 7.00 13.70 -3.60
C LEU A 931 5.78 12.84 -3.93
N PRO A 932 5.59 12.30 -5.17
CA PRO A 932 4.52 11.36 -5.46
C PRO A 932 4.52 10.14 -4.53
N GLY A 933 5.69 9.54 -4.30
CA GLY A 933 5.83 8.40 -3.39
C GLY A 933 5.41 8.75 -1.96
N PHE A 934 5.73 9.95 -1.48
CA PHE A 934 5.29 10.43 -0.17
C PHE A 934 3.77 10.65 -0.10
N LEU A 935 3.14 11.17 -1.15
CA LEU A 935 1.69 11.35 -1.20
C LEU A 935 0.94 10.02 -1.25
N VAL A 936 1.42 9.07 -2.06
CA VAL A 936 0.90 7.69 -2.07
C VAL A 936 1.07 7.04 -0.70
N TRP A 937 2.22 7.22 -0.05
CA TRP A 937 2.45 6.72 1.31
C TRP A 937 1.46 7.30 2.34
N LEU A 938 1.22 8.61 2.29
CA LEU A 938 0.24 9.27 3.17
C LEU A 938 -1.20 8.81 2.88
N ASN A 939 -1.55 8.56 1.62
CA ASN A 939 -2.84 8.00 1.22
C ASN A 939 -3.00 6.57 1.78
N THR A 940 -2.08 5.66 1.44
CA THR A 940 -2.11 4.25 1.86
C THR A 940 -2.20 4.08 3.38
N PHE A 941 -1.49 4.92 4.13
CA PHE A 941 -1.47 4.87 5.60
C PHE A 941 -2.31 5.97 6.25
N ALA A 942 -3.32 6.53 5.57
CA ALA A 942 -4.10 7.66 6.07
C ALA A 942 -4.71 7.41 7.47
N GLY A 943 -5.38 6.27 7.66
CA GLY A 943 -5.91 5.86 8.97
C GLY A 943 -4.82 5.79 10.05
N PRO A 944 -3.77 4.98 9.85
CA PRO A 944 -2.64 4.91 10.78
C PRO A 944 -1.95 6.24 11.09
N VAL A 945 -1.74 7.11 10.09
CA VAL A 945 -1.19 8.46 10.28
C VAL A 945 -2.10 9.26 11.21
N PHE A 946 -3.41 9.29 10.92
CA PHE A 946 -4.39 10.04 11.70
C PHE A 946 -4.42 9.59 13.18
N PHE A 947 -4.55 8.29 13.45
CA PHE A 947 -4.62 7.78 14.84
C PHE A 947 -3.28 7.88 15.58
N SER A 948 -2.15 7.78 14.89
CA SER A 948 -0.82 7.95 15.51
C SER A 948 -0.61 9.40 15.95
N LEU A 949 -0.97 10.38 15.11
CA LEU A 949 -0.94 11.80 15.49
C LEU A 949 -1.90 12.12 16.65
N ALA A 950 -2.95 11.32 16.84
CA ALA A 950 -3.89 11.47 17.95
C ALA A 950 -3.40 10.81 19.25
N GLY A 951 -2.35 9.99 19.20
CA GLY A 951 -1.84 9.20 20.33
C GLY A 951 -1.66 9.97 21.64
N PRO A 952 -1.06 11.18 21.66
CA PRO A 952 -0.89 11.94 22.90
C PRO A 952 -2.19 12.34 23.60
N LEU A 953 -3.34 12.34 22.91
CA LEU A 953 -4.64 12.59 23.54
C LEU A 953 -4.99 11.54 24.60
N VAL A 954 -4.40 10.34 24.55
CA VAL A 954 -4.52 9.32 25.62
C VAL A 954 -4.06 9.87 26.98
N ILE A 955 -3.08 10.78 27.00
CA ILE A 955 -2.54 11.40 28.22
C ILE A 955 -3.40 12.59 28.65
N PHE A 956 -3.78 13.46 27.70
CA PHE A 956 -4.40 14.75 28.01
C PHE A 956 -5.92 14.70 28.12
N TRP A 957 -6.61 13.85 27.34
CA TRP A 957 -8.07 13.81 27.32
C TRP A 957 -8.71 13.43 28.66
N PRO A 958 -8.17 12.46 29.43
CA PRO A 958 -8.70 12.14 30.76
C PRO A 958 -8.65 13.32 31.74
N LEU A 959 -7.73 14.27 31.54
CA LEU A 959 -7.60 15.46 32.39
C LEU A 959 -8.65 16.53 32.09
N LEU A 960 -9.18 16.60 30.85
CA LEU A 960 -10.23 17.56 30.48
C LEU A 960 -11.53 17.29 31.22
N PHE A 961 -11.95 16.03 31.28
CA PHE A 961 -13.12 15.51 32.02
C PHE A 961 -14.38 16.39 32.05
N SER A 962 -14.69 17.10 30.95
CA SER A 962 -15.72 18.15 30.89
C SER A 962 -16.90 17.82 29.98
N GLY A 963 -16.89 16.67 29.30
CA GLY A 963 -17.88 16.23 28.32
C GLY A 963 -18.78 15.06 28.75
N LEU A 964 -19.01 14.12 27.83
CA LEU A 964 -19.84 12.92 28.02
C LEU A 964 -19.31 12.02 29.13
N ALA A 965 -17.99 11.98 29.32
CA ALA A 965 -17.33 11.21 30.39
C ALA A 965 -17.82 11.62 31.78
N SER A 966 -18.06 12.91 32.01
CA SER A 966 -18.58 13.43 33.27
C SER A 966 -20.01 12.93 33.53
N TRP A 967 -20.82 12.85 32.47
CA TRP A 967 -22.20 12.39 32.54
C TRP A 967 -22.31 10.88 32.78
N MET A 968 -21.44 10.08 32.14
CA MET A 968 -21.37 8.61 32.33
C MET A 968 -21.03 8.18 33.77
N ILE A 969 -20.42 9.07 34.58
CA ILE A 969 -19.98 8.76 35.96
C ILE A 969 -20.75 9.58 37.01
N ASN A 970 -21.61 10.52 36.61
CA ASN A 970 -22.35 11.42 37.50
C ASN A 970 -21.50 12.21 38.50
N LYS A 971 -20.27 12.58 38.13
CA LYS A 971 -19.32 13.22 39.07
C LYS A 971 -19.54 14.73 39.23
N LYS A 972 -20.60 15.30 38.64
CA LYS A 972 -20.88 16.75 38.64
C LYS A 972 -21.26 17.32 40.02
N SER A 973 -21.60 16.49 41.02
CA SER A 973 -22.23 16.97 42.26
C SER A 973 -21.29 17.16 43.47
N GLU A 974 -20.25 16.34 43.66
CA GLU A 974 -19.48 16.36 44.91
C GLU A 974 -18.18 17.20 44.84
N GLN A 975 -17.39 17.14 43.75
CA GLN A 975 -16.12 17.89 43.70
C GLN A 975 -16.25 19.36 43.30
N VAL A 976 -17.31 19.74 42.56
CA VAL A 976 -17.52 21.15 42.14
C VAL A 976 -17.90 22.04 43.33
N LYS A 977 -18.39 21.45 44.44
CA LYS A 977 -18.68 22.19 45.68
C LYS A 977 -17.46 22.40 46.58
N GLU A 978 -16.36 21.64 46.42
CA GLU A 978 -15.19 21.72 47.32
C GLU A 978 -13.88 22.21 46.66
N LYS A 979 -13.71 22.19 45.33
CA LYS A 979 -12.54 22.80 44.65
C LYS A 979 -12.99 23.83 43.61
N THR A 980 -12.68 25.11 43.85
CA THR A 980 -13.10 26.28 43.05
C THR A 980 -12.32 26.51 41.74
N SER A 981 -11.43 25.60 41.27
CA SER A 981 -10.74 25.79 39.99
C SER A 981 -10.55 24.48 39.19
N TRP A 982 -11.33 24.27 38.13
CA TRP A 982 -11.05 23.23 37.13
C TRP A 982 -9.80 23.62 36.33
N GLN A 983 -8.75 22.80 36.38
CA GLN A 983 -7.46 23.06 35.73
C GLN A 983 -7.29 22.31 34.39
N GLY A 984 -8.16 21.35 34.08
CA GLY A 984 -8.10 20.57 32.83
C GLY A 984 -6.72 19.93 32.58
N ASP A 985 -6.28 19.91 31.32
CA ASP A 985 -4.98 19.36 30.93
C ASP A 985 -3.77 20.22 31.33
N PHE A 986 -3.99 21.49 31.71
CA PHE A 986 -2.97 22.36 32.28
C PHE A 986 -2.44 21.84 33.63
N SER A 987 -3.19 20.97 34.31
CA SER A 987 -2.73 20.33 35.56
C SER A 987 -1.38 19.60 35.41
N ILE A 988 -1.06 19.07 34.22
CA ILE A 988 0.21 18.36 33.96
C ILE A 988 1.41 19.31 33.79
N PHE A 989 1.17 20.58 33.43
CA PHE A 989 2.21 21.59 33.25
C PHE A 989 3.01 21.81 34.54
N ASN A 990 2.35 21.71 35.69
CA ASN A 990 2.99 21.85 37.00
C ASN A 990 4.06 20.78 37.29
N ASN A 991 4.13 19.70 36.49
CA ASN A 991 5.13 18.64 36.64
C ASN A 991 5.71 18.23 35.28
N GLY A 992 6.65 19.03 34.76
CA GLY A 992 7.31 18.77 33.47
C GLY A 992 8.10 17.45 33.42
N ILE A 993 8.59 16.93 34.54
CA ILE A 993 9.24 15.61 34.60
C ILE A 993 8.20 14.52 34.28
N LYS A 994 7.01 14.61 34.86
CA LYS A 994 5.91 13.67 34.64
C LYS A 994 5.40 13.67 33.20
N LEU A 995 5.26 14.85 32.58
CA LEU A 995 4.92 14.96 31.17
C LEU A 995 5.92 14.18 30.29
N ASN A 996 7.22 14.39 30.50
CA ASN A 996 8.27 13.69 29.76
C ASN A 996 8.23 12.17 29.97
N LYS A 997 7.98 11.72 31.21
CA LYS A 997 7.84 10.28 31.53
C LYS A 997 6.65 9.64 30.80
N HIS A 998 5.49 10.29 30.85
CA HIS A 998 4.27 9.78 30.21
C HIS A 998 4.39 9.75 28.68
N LEU A 999 4.99 10.79 28.08
CA LEU A 999 5.25 10.80 26.63
C LEU A 999 6.24 9.69 26.22
N PHE A 1000 7.33 9.51 26.97
CA PHE A 1000 8.28 8.42 26.71
C PHE A 1000 7.59 7.05 26.81
N SER A 1001 6.81 6.81 27.86
CA SER A 1001 6.06 5.56 28.05
C SER A 1001 5.05 5.31 26.93
N LEU A 1002 4.34 6.35 26.47
CA LEU A 1002 3.41 6.27 25.34
C LEU A 1002 4.12 5.84 24.04
N VAL A 1003 5.24 6.49 23.70
CA VAL A 1003 5.98 6.17 22.47
C VAL A 1003 6.62 4.78 22.56
N CYS A 1004 7.25 4.46 23.70
CA CYS A 1004 7.87 3.14 23.92
C CYS A 1004 6.83 2.02 23.85
N GLY A 1005 5.65 2.22 24.45
CA GLY A 1005 4.54 1.27 24.37
C GLY A 1005 3.97 1.11 22.97
N THR A 1006 3.94 2.19 22.17
CA THR A 1006 3.52 2.14 20.77
C THR A 1006 4.54 1.39 19.90
N ILE A 1007 5.84 1.65 20.09
CA ILE A 1007 6.92 0.89 19.44
C ILE A 1007 6.83 -0.59 19.81
N PHE A 1008 6.59 -0.92 21.08
CA PHE A 1008 6.40 -2.30 21.52
C PHE A 1008 5.23 -2.99 20.81
N ILE A 1009 4.04 -2.38 20.80
CA ILE A 1009 2.86 -2.97 20.16
C ILE A 1009 3.09 -3.20 18.65
N THR A 1010 3.58 -2.18 17.95
CA THR A 1010 3.82 -2.25 16.50
C THR A 1010 4.94 -3.23 16.15
N SER A 1011 6.04 -3.26 16.93
CA SER A 1011 7.12 -4.24 16.73
C SER A 1011 6.70 -5.67 17.05
N LEU A 1012 5.80 -5.90 18.02
CA LEU A 1012 5.26 -7.23 18.29
C LEU A 1012 4.36 -7.72 17.14
N LYS A 1013 3.49 -6.85 16.61
CA LYS A 1013 2.70 -7.17 15.41
C LYS A 1013 3.61 -7.50 14.23
N LEU A 1014 4.64 -6.68 14.00
CA LEU A 1014 5.64 -6.92 12.96
C LEU A 1014 6.37 -8.25 13.15
N LEU A 1015 6.72 -8.62 14.40
CA LEU A 1015 7.35 -9.90 14.71
C LEU A 1015 6.42 -11.07 14.34
N PHE A 1016 5.14 -10.99 14.68
CA PHE A 1016 4.17 -12.02 14.33
C PHE A 1016 3.97 -12.12 12.81
N ALA A 1017 3.87 -10.99 12.10
CA ALA A 1017 3.80 -10.98 10.65
C ALA A 1017 5.06 -11.59 10.00
N THR A 1018 6.23 -11.29 10.56
CA THR A 1018 7.53 -11.85 10.13
C THR A 1018 7.58 -13.35 10.34
N CYS A 1019 7.18 -13.83 11.53
CA CYS A 1019 7.12 -15.26 11.84
C CYS A 1019 6.08 -15.99 10.97
N ALA A 1020 4.93 -15.37 10.70
CA ALA A 1020 3.92 -15.93 9.82
C ALA A 1020 4.42 -16.05 8.37
N ALA A 1021 5.04 -15.00 7.83
CA ALA A 1021 5.67 -15.03 6.50
C ALA A 1021 6.79 -16.09 6.44
N ALA A 1022 7.58 -16.24 7.50
CA ALA A 1022 8.61 -17.26 7.58
C ALA A 1022 8.03 -18.69 7.59
N LEU A 1023 6.98 -18.92 8.38
CA LEU A 1023 6.30 -20.21 8.48
C LEU A 1023 5.66 -20.59 7.14
N HIS A 1024 4.95 -19.64 6.53
CA HIS A 1024 4.21 -19.81 5.27
C HIS A 1024 5.01 -19.48 4.02
N ARG A 1025 6.34 -19.39 4.11
CA ARG A 1025 7.19 -19.03 2.97
C ARG A 1025 7.03 -19.93 1.74
N ARG A 1026 6.64 -21.20 1.93
CA ARG A 1026 6.36 -22.17 0.85
C ARG A 1026 4.86 -22.40 0.61
N HIS A 1027 4.01 -21.62 1.27
CA HIS A 1027 2.57 -21.71 1.06
C HIS A 1027 2.22 -21.13 -0.31
N LEU A 1028 1.25 -21.73 -1.01
CA LEU A 1028 0.81 -21.30 -2.35
C LEU A 1028 0.51 -19.79 -2.40
N MET A 1029 -0.13 -19.28 -1.35
CA MET A 1029 -0.50 -17.86 -1.20
C MET A 1029 0.57 -16.97 -0.53
N VAL A 1030 1.84 -17.38 -0.48
CA VAL A 1030 2.91 -16.56 0.15
C VAL A 1030 3.02 -15.19 -0.49
N TRP A 1031 3.00 -15.11 -1.83
CA TRP A 1031 3.17 -13.87 -2.56
C TRP A 1031 1.88 -13.04 -2.68
N LYS A 1032 0.71 -13.68 -2.57
CA LYS A 1032 -0.60 -13.03 -2.60
C LYS A 1032 -1.04 -12.47 -1.24
N ILE A 1033 -0.76 -13.21 -0.15
CA ILE A 1033 -1.31 -12.92 1.19
C ILE A 1033 -0.22 -12.55 2.19
N PHE A 1034 0.76 -13.43 2.42
CA PHE A 1034 1.66 -13.29 3.57
C PHE A 1034 2.78 -12.27 3.35
N ALA A 1035 3.40 -12.26 2.18
CA ALA A 1035 4.47 -11.33 1.83
C ALA A 1035 3.97 -9.88 1.71
N PRO A 1036 2.86 -9.58 1.00
CA PRO A 1036 2.26 -8.24 1.03
C PRO A 1036 1.93 -7.82 2.46
N ARG A 1037 1.28 -8.68 3.26
CA ARG A 1037 0.94 -8.33 4.65
C ARG A 1037 2.15 -7.98 5.51
N LEU A 1038 3.27 -8.68 5.34
CA LEU A 1038 4.55 -8.38 5.97
C LEU A 1038 5.09 -7.00 5.55
N VAL A 1039 5.10 -6.71 4.25
CA VAL A 1039 5.56 -5.42 3.71
C VAL A 1039 4.72 -4.27 4.28
N TYR A 1040 3.39 -4.43 4.28
CA TYR A 1040 2.47 -3.45 4.86
C TYR A 1040 2.68 -3.28 6.37
N GLU A 1041 2.88 -4.35 7.15
CA GLU A 1041 3.14 -4.20 8.59
C GLU A 1041 4.50 -3.54 8.86
N SER A 1042 5.49 -3.79 7.99
CA SER A 1042 6.82 -3.15 8.06
C SER A 1042 6.71 -1.64 7.81
N ALA A 1043 5.99 -1.26 6.76
CA ALA A 1043 5.70 0.13 6.43
C ALA A 1043 4.83 0.81 7.49
N LEU A 1044 3.87 0.09 8.08
CA LEU A 1044 3.05 0.56 9.20
C LEU A 1044 3.92 0.87 10.43
N PHE A 1045 4.85 -0.02 10.79
CA PHE A 1045 5.78 0.19 11.90
C PHE A 1045 6.60 1.48 11.72
N VAL A 1046 7.13 1.71 10.51
CA VAL A 1046 7.87 2.94 10.17
C VAL A 1046 6.96 4.17 10.28
N THR A 1047 5.77 4.11 9.70
CA THR A 1047 4.81 5.23 9.64
C THR A 1047 4.34 5.65 11.03
N VAL A 1048 3.86 4.68 11.82
CA VAL A 1048 3.34 4.93 13.17
C VAL A 1048 4.45 5.50 14.06
N THR A 1049 5.65 4.93 14.02
CA THR A 1049 6.77 5.42 14.84
C THR A 1049 7.20 6.83 14.45
N ALA A 1050 7.30 7.13 13.14
CA ALA A 1050 7.63 8.46 12.65
C ALA A 1050 6.58 9.50 13.06
N CYS A 1051 5.28 9.19 12.91
CA CYS A 1051 4.19 10.07 13.33
C CYS A 1051 4.22 10.32 14.84
N MET A 1052 4.48 9.28 15.64
CA MET A 1052 4.63 9.41 17.10
C MET A 1052 5.81 10.31 17.49
N PHE A 1053 6.95 10.23 16.80
CA PHE A 1053 8.07 11.15 17.02
C PHE A 1053 7.70 12.59 16.68
N VAL A 1054 7.07 12.82 15.52
CA VAL A 1054 6.64 14.16 15.08
C VAL A 1054 5.69 14.78 16.10
N VAL A 1055 4.63 14.06 16.51
CA VAL A 1055 3.65 14.62 17.46
C VAL A 1055 4.25 14.80 18.86
N CYS A 1056 5.16 13.94 19.31
CA CYS A 1056 5.82 14.14 20.61
C CYS A 1056 6.74 15.37 20.61
N LEU A 1057 7.46 15.62 19.52
CA LEU A 1057 8.24 16.85 19.35
C LEU A 1057 7.33 18.08 19.33
N PHE A 1058 6.17 17.99 18.68
CA PHE A 1058 5.15 19.03 18.69
C PHE A 1058 4.60 19.30 20.10
N VAL A 1059 4.30 18.26 20.89
CA VAL A 1059 3.87 18.42 22.30
C VAL A 1059 4.96 19.11 23.14
N HIS A 1060 6.24 18.74 22.97
CA HIS A 1060 7.34 19.47 23.63
C HIS A 1060 7.44 20.93 23.17
N ARG A 1061 7.10 21.23 21.91
CA ARG A 1061 7.05 22.60 21.39
C ARG A 1061 5.91 23.40 22.04
N VAL A 1062 4.74 22.79 22.21
CA VAL A 1062 3.59 23.36 22.95
C VAL A 1062 4.00 23.67 24.39
N ASP A 1063 4.60 22.69 25.08
CA ASP A 1063 5.07 22.82 26.46
C ASP A 1063 6.06 24.00 26.63
N ARG A 1064 7.07 24.08 25.76
CA ARG A 1064 8.03 25.21 25.77
C ARG A 1064 7.36 26.56 25.50
N ALA A 1065 6.37 26.60 24.61
CA ALA A 1065 5.63 27.82 24.35
C ALA A 1065 4.82 28.23 25.59
N LEU A 1066 4.19 27.27 26.27
CA LEU A 1066 3.42 27.48 27.49
C LEU A 1066 4.32 27.97 28.64
N ILE A 1067 5.52 27.41 28.81
CA ILE A 1067 6.52 27.90 29.78
C ILE A 1067 6.86 29.38 29.52
N ARG A 1068 7.13 29.75 28.26
CA ARG A 1068 7.43 31.15 27.90
C ARG A 1068 6.25 32.07 28.17
N PHE A 1069 5.03 31.61 27.88
CA PHE A 1069 3.81 32.37 28.12
C PHE A 1069 3.59 32.62 29.62
N VAL A 1070 3.74 31.58 30.46
CA VAL A 1070 3.61 31.71 31.93
C VAL A 1070 4.67 32.64 32.51
N LYS A 1071 5.93 32.54 32.04
CA LYS A 1071 7.01 33.47 32.44
C LYS A 1071 6.71 34.93 32.07
N HIS A 1072 6.02 35.17 30.97
CA HIS A 1072 5.64 36.52 30.56
C HIS A 1072 4.56 37.14 31.47
N ILE A 1073 3.68 36.32 32.05
CA ILE A 1073 2.62 36.76 32.96
C ILE A 1073 3.16 37.03 34.37
N HIS A 1074 4.13 36.24 34.83
CA HIS A 1074 4.74 36.36 36.15
C HIS A 1074 6.28 36.47 36.03
N PRO A 1075 6.83 37.67 35.76
CA PRO A 1075 8.27 37.87 35.62
C PRO A 1075 9.06 37.59 36.91
N ASP A 1076 8.42 37.62 38.09
CA ASP A 1076 9.09 37.55 39.41
C ASP A 1076 9.14 36.14 40.05
N LYS A 1077 8.69 35.08 39.37
CA LYS A 1077 8.80 33.70 39.89
C LYS A 1077 10.01 32.96 39.31
N ASP A 1078 11.19 33.27 39.86
CA ASP A 1078 12.37 32.39 39.80
C ASP A 1078 12.43 31.54 41.07
N SER A 1079 11.97 30.29 40.97
CA SER A 1079 12.38 29.16 41.84
C SER A 1079 11.94 27.83 41.23
#